data_AF-A0A925GRY4-F1
#
_entry.id   AF-A0A925GRY4-F1
#
_cell.length_a   1.000
_cell.length_b   1.000
_cell.length_c   1.000
_cell.angle_alpha   90.00
_cell.angle_beta   90.00
_cell.angle_gamma   90.00
#
_symmetry.space_group_name_H-M   'P 1'
#
loop_
_entity.id
_entity.type
_entity.pdbx_description
1 polymer ?
#
loop_
_entity_poly.entity_id
_entity_poly.type
_entity_poly.pdbx_seq_one_letter_code
_entity_poly.pdbx_strand_id
1 'polypeptide(L)'
;VANTREAFGIPDPDVTTIQIVVEIKTLQLDNLQSLSGKEPYIVLYKTTRAFDADDFNQARVIPLEFVDAHVLRSDDLTFGDLGVTQAELDAGDALILPRARDIRLTIRALAGDDPAYFAKGANVGKTIQLNVRREGLNETELLGRVTGVLPLRGIYLQPDPPPAFDGEFSSLFFERPSGTNPGIVQRLAQQLGVDQKGLTFTGKRGERVIFGCSRRIRHTMAPDHSSLTLAAKEDLMNHWLVVLKFELRRDWTWDGLKHVAFDIFRTQRFQADAVGDDNGGQPVGDWEIPRSVPLLALDQARRESTTLIYIDAVEPKSERPQPGNPGETQFPDLIELTYRVEPRFRTAPENEDDPEGLELELPVTTPPSQVPRLASAGVALSKYERADDYSSTEARKRFLWLEFEQPVRDPNDAYFIRMLGVAPDPMLSDNRFETFLAPEGSPLAIDPEWIRMIASDQPDDNAGLSAMVQLVPSDTSDRHFLIPLPPGLNPDSPELFGFFTYELRVGHANIWSTAQGRFGRALKTTGVQHPAPTLYCTCTRTETKLTVEAPYSEAVFNGKNITANPPRTEIWALLYAQVRQADGKDFRNVLLGERRLAFRPRLSGRLKLTGASITAPFENVDSTARGITAWEQGEILSMLRELGLPDDASLSVLCVEMLPTQRVQAASASTALLPTSQVESDARPLSDDLGHHRILRSSPLTPAPAICCPNC
;
A
#
# COMPACT_ATOMS: atom_id res chain seq x y z
N VAL A 1 -54.87 14.33 43.56
CA VAL A 1 -56.03 15.10 44.03
C VAL A 1 -56.72 15.68 42.81
N ALA A 2 -57.86 15.13 42.40
CA ALA A 2 -58.52 15.52 41.15
C ALA A 2 -59.41 16.75 41.37
N ASN A 3 -59.29 17.73 40.48
CA ASN A 3 -60.10 18.95 40.50
C ASN A 3 -61.34 18.68 39.62
N THR A 4 -62.49 18.41 40.23
CA THR A 4 -63.76 18.12 39.53
C THR A 4 -64.29 19.38 38.84
N ARG A 5 -63.85 19.61 37.61
CA ARG A 5 -64.62 20.42 36.65
C ARG A 5 -65.82 19.59 36.21
N GLU A 6 -67.01 19.96 36.67
CA GLU A 6 -68.26 19.47 36.10
C GLU A 6 -68.27 19.78 34.60
N ALA A 7 -68.39 18.74 33.77
CA ALA A 7 -68.53 18.89 32.34
C ALA A 7 -69.98 19.29 32.04
N PHE A 8 -70.20 20.53 31.60
CA PHE A 8 -71.49 20.95 31.03
C PHE A 8 -71.71 20.26 29.67
N GLY A 9 -72.23 19.04 29.72
CA GLY A 9 -72.69 18.26 28.58
C GLY A 9 -73.70 17.23 29.09
N ILE A 10 -74.91 17.23 28.53
CA ILE A 10 -75.91 16.20 28.83
C ILE A 10 -75.41 14.91 28.14
N PRO A 11 -75.29 13.77 28.86
CA PRO A 11 -74.97 12.49 28.24
C PRO A 11 -75.99 12.13 27.16
N ASP A 12 -75.51 11.68 26.01
CA ASP A 12 -76.34 11.40 24.84
C ASP A 12 -76.76 9.91 24.86
N PRO A 13 -78.08 9.59 24.97
CA PRO A 13 -78.56 8.21 25.05
C PRO A 13 -78.36 7.40 23.77
N ASP A 14 -78.12 8.05 22.63
CA ASP A 14 -77.95 7.36 21.35
C ASP A 14 -76.51 6.83 21.14
N VAL A 15 -75.57 7.21 22.02
CA VAL A 15 -74.16 6.79 21.98
C VAL A 15 -73.99 5.40 22.59
N THR A 16 -73.66 4.41 21.75
CA THR A 16 -73.45 3.02 22.17
C THR A 16 -71.96 2.65 22.27
N THR A 17 -71.09 3.37 21.56
CA THR A 17 -69.68 2.99 21.38
C THR A 17 -68.78 4.22 21.45
N ILE A 18 -67.57 4.08 22.00
CA ILE A 18 -66.51 5.07 21.88
C ILE A 18 -65.42 4.55 20.93
N GLN A 19 -65.01 5.37 19.97
CA GLN A 19 -63.87 5.10 19.09
C GLN A 19 -62.65 5.85 19.58
N ILE A 20 -61.52 5.15 19.57
CA ILE A 20 -60.20 5.62 19.97
C ILE A 20 -59.27 5.45 18.78
N VAL A 21 -58.70 6.55 18.31
CA VAL A 21 -57.62 6.56 17.33
C VAL A 21 -56.33 6.82 18.08
N VAL A 22 -55.38 5.89 17.99
CA VAL A 22 -54.05 6.02 18.60
C VAL A 22 -53.10 6.58 17.55
N GLU A 23 -52.67 7.82 17.74
CA GLU A 23 -51.74 8.51 16.86
C GLU A 23 -50.39 8.66 17.56
N ILE A 24 -49.30 8.34 16.86
CA ILE A 24 -47.93 8.48 17.37
C ILE A 24 -47.21 9.60 16.63
N LYS A 25 -46.41 10.38 17.36
CA LYS A 25 -45.67 11.50 16.81
C LYS A 25 -44.40 11.03 16.10
N THR A 26 -44.29 11.35 14.81
CA THR A 26 -43.07 11.14 14.00
C THR A 26 -42.20 12.40 14.00
N LEU A 27 -41.15 12.41 13.18
CA LEU A 27 -40.27 13.56 12.97
C LEU A 27 -41.03 14.73 12.36
N GLN A 28 -40.60 15.96 12.67
CA GLN A 28 -41.08 17.15 11.98
C GLN A 28 -40.81 17.03 10.48
N LEU A 29 -41.78 17.49 9.67
CA LEU A 29 -41.86 17.34 8.21
C LEU A 29 -42.23 15.93 7.70
N ASP A 30 -42.29 14.89 8.54
CA ASP A 30 -42.89 13.61 8.17
C ASP A 30 -44.42 13.64 8.36
N ASN A 31 -45.12 14.22 7.39
CA ASN A 31 -46.59 14.37 7.41
C ASN A 31 -47.32 13.48 6.39
N LEU A 32 -46.58 12.68 5.60
CA LEU A 32 -47.14 11.87 4.48
C LEU A 32 -48.15 10.81 4.94
N GLN A 33 -47.98 10.27 6.15
CA GLN A 33 -48.89 9.29 6.76
C GLN A 33 -49.87 9.91 7.78
N SER A 34 -49.94 11.26 7.87
CA SER A 34 -50.84 11.93 8.80
C SER A 34 -52.26 12.05 8.27
N LEU A 35 -53.28 11.81 9.12
CA LEU A 35 -54.69 12.09 8.82
C LEU A 35 -54.96 13.54 8.42
N SER A 36 -54.15 14.48 8.95
CA SER A 36 -54.30 15.91 8.69
C SER A 36 -53.51 16.40 7.47
N GLY A 37 -52.50 15.63 7.04
CA GLY A 37 -51.45 16.08 6.11
C GLY A 37 -50.62 17.28 6.60
N LYS A 38 -50.74 17.71 7.86
CA LYS A 38 -50.11 18.94 8.40
C LYS A 38 -49.29 18.70 9.65
N GLU A 39 -49.81 17.92 10.58
CA GLU A 39 -49.13 17.60 11.84
C GLU A 39 -48.28 16.32 11.70
N PRO A 40 -47.14 16.21 12.40
CA PRO A 40 -46.29 15.01 12.37
C PRO A 40 -46.85 13.93 13.30
N TYR A 41 -48.11 13.56 13.12
CA TYR A 41 -48.80 12.48 13.83
C TYR A 41 -49.35 11.48 12.82
N ILE A 42 -48.96 10.22 12.96
CA ILE A 42 -49.38 9.10 12.12
C ILE A 42 -50.27 8.15 12.94
N VAL A 43 -51.22 7.48 12.30
CA VAL A 43 -52.09 6.51 12.99
C VAL A 43 -51.32 5.22 13.19
N LEU A 44 -51.24 4.74 14.42
CA LEU A 44 -50.76 3.39 14.73
C LEU A 44 -51.90 2.38 14.53
N TYR A 45 -53.00 2.56 15.25
CA TYR A 45 -54.23 1.76 15.07
C TYR A 45 -55.49 2.55 15.45
N LYS A 46 -56.66 1.96 15.18
CA LYS A 46 -57.98 2.46 15.60
C LYS A 46 -58.70 1.34 16.31
N THR A 47 -59.40 1.63 17.40
CA THR A 47 -60.16 0.61 18.14
C THR A 47 -61.44 1.19 18.72
N THR A 48 -62.35 0.33 19.15
CA THR A 48 -63.65 0.71 19.72
C THR A 48 -63.92 0.01 21.05
N ARG A 49 -64.61 0.69 21.98
CA ARG A 49 -65.13 0.08 23.21
C ARG A 49 -66.63 0.38 23.31
N ALA A 50 -67.44 -0.63 23.55
CA ALA A 50 -68.86 -0.44 23.82
C ALA A 50 -69.06 0.14 25.23
N PHE A 51 -70.12 0.93 25.40
CA PHE A 51 -70.70 1.19 26.72
C PHE A 51 -71.59 0.00 27.13
N ASP A 52 -71.89 -0.11 28.42
CA ASP A 52 -72.87 -1.10 28.88
C ASP A 52 -74.27 -0.64 28.44
N ALA A 53 -75.05 -1.55 27.86
CA ALA A 53 -76.40 -1.27 27.41
C ALA A 53 -77.41 -1.23 28.57
N ASP A 54 -77.08 -1.85 29.70
CA ASP A 54 -77.98 -2.01 30.85
C ASP A 54 -77.77 -0.92 31.93
N ASP A 55 -76.66 -0.15 31.91
CA ASP A 55 -76.41 1.00 32.81
C ASP A 55 -75.84 2.23 32.09
N PHE A 56 -76.75 3.14 31.72
CA PHE A 56 -76.46 4.43 31.09
C PHE A 56 -75.53 5.36 31.90
N ASN A 57 -75.44 5.20 33.23
CA ASN A 57 -74.60 6.06 34.07
C ASN A 57 -73.22 5.45 34.35
N GLN A 58 -72.93 4.24 33.85
CA GLN A 58 -71.68 3.56 34.14
C GLN A 58 -70.50 4.20 33.41
N ALA A 59 -69.51 4.66 34.17
CA ALA A 59 -68.26 5.17 33.60
C ALA A 59 -67.42 4.02 33.02
N ARG A 60 -67.19 4.03 31.70
CA ARG A 60 -66.28 3.09 31.03
C ARG A 60 -64.82 3.40 31.38
N VAL A 61 -64.18 2.53 32.16
CA VAL A 61 -62.75 2.58 32.46
C VAL A 61 -61.97 1.83 31.40
N ILE A 62 -60.89 2.43 30.89
CA ILE A 62 -60.00 1.83 29.88
C ILE A 62 -58.58 1.87 30.44
N PRO A 63 -58.02 0.73 30.89
CA PRO A 63 -56.65 0.64 31.36
C PRO A 63 -55.65 1.02 30.24
N LEU A 64 -54.54 1.65 30.61
CA LEU A 64 -53.43 1.93 29.68
C LEU A 64 -52.26 1.02 30.02
N GLU A 65 -51.86 0.17 29.09
CA GLU A 65 -50.70 -0.71 29.21
C GLU A 65 -49.57 -0.18 28.33
N PHE A 66 -48.32 -0.23 28.82
CA PHE A 66 -47.18 0.40 28.16
C PHE A 66 -46.07 -0.61 27.90
N VAL A 67 -45.83 -0.90 26.62
CA VAL A 67 -44.88 -1.90 26.11
C VAL A 67 -43.66 -1.21 25.48
N ASP A 68 -42.46 -1.76 25.70
CA ASP A 68 -41.26 -1.32 25.00
C ASP A 68 -41.24 -1.89 23.58
N ALA A 69 -41.13 -1.02 22.57
CA ALA A 69 -41.15 -1.37 21.16
C ALA A 69 -40.07 -0.55 20.43
N HIS A 70 -39.11 -1.23 19.80
CA HIS A 70 -37.97 -0.59 19.15
C HIS A 70 -38.36 -0.08 17.75
N VAL A 71 -39.11 -0.88 16.98
CA VAL A 71 -39.60 -0.57 15.64
C VAL A 71 -41.11 -0.81 15.52
N LEU A 72 -41.86 0.24 15.22
CA LEU A 72 -43.30 0.19 14.91
C LEU A 72 -43.57 0.28 13.41
N ARG A 73 -44.58 -0.47 12.93
CA ARG A 73 -45.04 -0.45 11.53
C ARG A 73 -46.58 -0.38 11.46
N SER A 74 -47.16 0.73 11.02
CA SER A 74 -48.63 0.91 10.97
C SER A 74 -49.35 0.05 9.91
N ASP A 75 -48.60 -0.53 8.98
CA ASP A 75 -49.05 -1.35 7.85
C ASP A 75 -48.84 -2.86 8.05
N ASP A 76 -48.25 -3.27 9.18
CA ASP A 76 -48.02 -4.65 9.57
C ASP A 76 -49.19 -5.25 10.38
N LEU A 77 -49.36 -6.57 10.33
CA LEU A 77 -50.43 -7.31 11.02
C LEU A 77 -50.32 -7.25 12.56
N THR A 78 -49.08 -7.11 13.06
CA THR A 78 -48.73 -7.07 14.50
C THR A 78 -48.27 -5.68 14.96
N PHE A 79 -48.36 -4.69 14.08
CA PHE A 79 -47.84 -3.33 14.25
C PHE A 79 -46.32 -3.23 14.52
N GLY A 80 -45.53 -4.22 14.06
CA GLY A 80 -44.12 -4.36 14.41
C GLY A 80 -43.93 -4.91 15.84
N ASP A 81 -43.00 -4.33 16.60
CA ASP A 81 -42.64 -4.79 17.95
C ASP A 81 -43.74 -4.58 19.01
N LEU A 82 -44.87 -3.96 18.65
CA LEU A 82 -46.05 -3.91 19.52
C LEU A 82 -46.63 -5.32 19.75
N GLY A 83 -46.42 -6.25 18.82
CA GLY A 83 -46.67 -7.69 19.00
C GLY A 83 -48.13 -8.10 19.11
N VAL A 84 -49.08 -7.26 18.70
CA VAL A 84 -50.53 -7.47 18.88
C VAL A 84 -51.29 -7.21 17.59
N THR A 85 -52.31 -8.03 17.33
CA THR A 85 -53.16 -7.87 16.15
C THR A 85 -54.32 -6.90 16.39
N GLN A 86 -54.87 -6.35 15.31
CA GLN A 86 -56.07 -5.52 15.35
C GLN A 86 -57.25 -6.21 16.07
N ALA A 87 -57.43 -7.52 15.90
CA ALA A 87 -58.50 -8.28 16.54
C ALA A 87 -58.32 -8.39 18.07
N GLU A 88 -57.07 -8.54 18.54
CA GLU A 88 -56.75 -8.55 19.97
C GLU A 88 -56.92 -7.15 20.59
N LEU A 89 -56.57 -6.09 19.86
CA LEU A 89 -56.80 -4.71 20.28
C LEU A 89 -58.28 -4.33 20.37
N ASP A 90 -59.13 -4.88 19.51
CA ASP A 90 -60.58 -4.65 19.55
C ASP A 90 -61.30 -5.50 20.61
N ALA A 91 -60.79 -6.71 20.89
CA ALA A 91 -61.35 -7.59 21.93
C ALA A 91 -60.85 -7.28 23.36
N GLY A 92 -59.66 -6.70 23.51
CA GLY A 92 -59.04 -6.44 24.81
C GLY A 92 -59.62 -5.22 25.55
N ASP A 93 -59.77 -5.31 26.87
CA ASP A 93 -60.25 -4.18 27.68
C ASP A 93 -59.24 -3.01 27.76
N ALA A 94 -57.94 -3.33 27.79
CA ALA A 94 -56.85 -2.36 27.86
C ALA A 94 -56.54 -1.71 26.50
N LEU A 95 -55.84 -0.58 26.55
CA LEU A 95 -55.24 0.09 25.40
C LEU A 95 -53.71 -0.07 25.48
N ILE A 96 -53.13 -0.78 24.51
CA ILE A 96 -51.70 -1.13 24.47
C ILE A 96 -50.94 -0.03 23.74
N LEU A 97 -50.01 0.62 24.43
CA LEU A 97 -49.32 1.83 23.98
C LEU A 97 -47.80 1.64 24.00
N PRO A 98 -47.07 2.15 22.98
CA PRO A 98 -45.61 2.07 22.97
C PRO A 98 -44.96 3.06 23.96
N ARG A 99 -43.83 2.66 24.55
CA ARG A 99 -42.97 3.52 25.37
C ARG A 99 -42.03 4.38 24.52
N ALA A 100 -41.41 5.39 25.14
CA ALA A 100 -40.50 6.36 24.51
C ALA A 100 -41.09 7.10 23.29
N ARG A 101 -42.43 7.21 23.20
CA ARG A 101 -43.18 7.94 22.16
C ARG A 101 -44.04 9.04 22.76
N ASP A 102 -44.22 10.13 22.02
CA ASP A 102 -45.32 11.08 22.26
C ASP A 102 -46.58 10.55 21.56
N ILE A 103 -47.60 10.16 22.33
CA ILE A 103 -48.84 9.57 21.81
C ILE A 103 -49.98 10.58 21.95
N ARG A 104 -50.81 10.70 20.92
CA ARG A 104 -52.08 11.42 20.93
C ARG A 104 -53.22 10.43 20.80
N LEU A 105 -54.10 10.41 21.80
CA LEU A 105 -55.34 9.66 21.80
C LEU A 105 -56.47 10.57 21.31
N THR A 106 -56.99 10.27 20.13
CA THR A 106 -58.07 11.01 19.48
C THR A 106 -59.36 10.21 19.65
N ILE A 107 -60.21 10.65 20.58
CA ILE A 107 -61.36 9.91 21.12
C ILE A 107 -62.67 10.57 20.64
N ARG A 108 -63.67 9.78 20.22
CA ARG A 108 -65.00 10.26 19.84
C ARG A 108 -66.10 9.27 20.14
N ALA A 109 -67.27 9.78 20.52
CA ALA A 109 -68.49 9.00 20.65
C ALA A 109 -69.04 8.59 19.27
N LEU A 110 -69.63 7.40 19.18
CA LEU A 110 -70.34 6.87 18.02
C LEU A 110 -71.72 6.38 18.46
N ALA A 111 -72.74 6.78 17.70
CA ALA A 111 -74.10 6.27 17.79
C ALA A 111 -74.33 5.17 16.72
N GLY A 112 -75.52 4.55 16.74
CA GLY A 112 -75.91 3.56 15.72
C GLY A 112 -75.88 4.11 14.28
N ASP A 113 -75.74 3.24 13.29
CA ASP A 113 -75.77 3.60 11.87
C ASP A 113 -77.17 3.37 11.27
N ASP A 114 -78.16 4.12 11.75
CA ASP A 114 -79.51 4.16 11.17
C ASP A 114 -79.65 5.38 10.23
N PRO A 115 -79.68 5.19 8.90
CA PRO A 115 -79.82 6.27 7.92
C PRO A 115 -81.23 6.89 7.86
N ALA A 116 -82.22 6.32 8.55
CA ALA A 116 -83.55 6.92 8.71
C ALA A 116 -83.63 7.86 9.94
N TYR A 117 -82.78 7.65 10.94
CA TYR A 117 -82.72 8.46 12.17
C TYR A 117 -81.59 9.51 12.11
N PHE A 118 -80.38 9.13 11.71
CA PHE A 118 -79.23 10.02 11.62
C PHE A 118 -79.04 10.61 10.23
N ALA A 119 -78.91 11.94 10.16
CA ALA A 119 -78.33 12.59 8.99
C ALA A 119 -76.87 12.15 8.80
N LYS A 120 -76.36 12.18 7.55
CA LYS A 120 -75.01 11.71 7.21
C LYS A 120 -73.92 12.36 8.09
N GLY A 121 -73.30 11.57 8.96
CA GLY A 121 -72.25 12.02 9.89
C GLY A 121 -72.75 12.63 11.21
N ALA A 122 -74.07 12.65 11.44
CA ALA A 122 -74.66 13.09 12.71
C ALA A 122 -74.55 12.01 13.82
N ASN A 123 -74.31 10.75 13.47
CA ASN A 123 -74.01 9.65 14.39
C ASN A 123 -72.56 9.68 14.93
N VAL A 124 -71.79 10.74 14.68
CA VAL A 124 -70.40 10.89 15.12
C VAL A 124 -70.26 12.10 16.02
N GLY A 125 -69.93 11.86 17.30
CA GLY A 125 -69.74 12.90 18.30
C GLY A 125 -68.48 13.75 18.09
N LYS A 126 -68.39 14.85 18.85
CA LYS A 126 -67.20 15.70 18.86
C LYS A 126 -65.97 14.94 19.37
N THR A 127 -64.84 15.23 18.75
CA THR A 127 -63.54 14.65 19.10
C THR A 127 -62.92 15.33 20.33
N ILE A 128 -62.37 14.53 21.23
CA ILE A 128 -61.51 14.93 22.35
C ILE A 128 -60.11 14.39 22.08
N GLN A 129 -59.07 15.19 22.36
CA GLN A 129 -57.68 14.78 22.23
C GLN A 129 -56.97 14.80 23.58
N LEU A 130 -56.23 13.72 23.88
CA LEU A 130 -55.39 13.57 25.06
C LEU A 130 -53.98 13.22 24.61
N ASN A 131 -52.95 13.82 25.21
CA ASN A 131 -51.55 13.43 24.96
C ASN A 131 -51.04 12.59 26.13
N VAL A 132 -50.42 11.45 25.84
CA VAL A 132 -49.85 10.52 26.83
C VAL A 132 -48.45 10.07 26.42
N ARG A 133 -47.62 9.74 27.40
CA ARG A 133 -46.25 9.23 27.22
C ARG A 133 -45.84 8.43 28.46
N ARG A 134 -45.01 7.41 28.25
CA ARG A 134 -44.10 6.86 29.27
C ARG A 134 -42.72 6.66 28.65
N GLU A 135 -41.70 6.76 29.47
CA GLU A 135 -40.32 6.49 29.05
C GLU A 135 -40.10 4.97 28.85
N GLY A 136 -39.09 4.65 28.04
CA GLY A 136 -38.64 3.27 27.81
C GLY A 136 -37.97 2.68 29.05
N LEU A 137 -38.07 1.36 29.22
CA LEU A 137 -37.36 0.62 30.27
C LEU A 137 -36.21 -0.22 29.71
N ASN A 138 -36.34 -0.71 28.48
CA ASN A 138 -35.29 -1.44 27.80
C ASN A 138 -34.87 -0.72 26.51
N GLU A 139 -33.60 -0.33 26.44
CA GLU A 139 -33.01 0.30 25.25
C GLU A 139 -31.75 -0.45 24.77
N THR A 140 -31.66 -1.76 25.00
CA THR A 140 -30.64 -2.63 24.39
C THR A 140 -30.70 -2.66 22.85
N GLU A 141 -29.65 -3.19 22.24
CA GLU A 141 -29.42 -3.22 20.79
C GLU A 141 -29.64 -1.86 20.09
N LEU A 142 -29.21 -0.76 20.72
CA LEU A 142 -29.49 0.58 20.21
C LEU A 142 -28.74 0.87 18.90
N LEU A 143 -27.46 0.48 18.84
CA LEU A 143 -26.55 0.69 17.71
C LEU A 143 -26.31 -0.62 16.96
N GLY A 144 -26.98 -0.78 15.83
CA GLY A 144 -26.75 -1.88 14.89
C GLY A 144 -25.55 -1.65 13.98
N ARG A 145 -24.91 -2.75 13.56
CA ARG A 145 -23.93 -2.75 12.47
C ARG A 145 -24.65 -2.74 11.12
N VAL A 146 -24.26 -1.85 10.22
CA VAL A 146 -24.80 -1.78 8.85
C VAL A 146 -24.37 -3.02 8.07
N THR A 147 -25.32 -3.75 7.48
CA THR A 147 -25.07 -5.03 6.78
C THR A 147 -23.95 -4.92 5.75
N GLY A 148 -22.93 -5.77 5.88
CA GLY A 148 -21.76 -5.82 4.98
C GLY A 148 -20.73 -4.70 5.18
N VAL A 149 -20.89 -3.84 6.20
CA VAL A 149 -19.96 -2.75 6.52
C VAL A 149 -19.46 -2.92 7.95
N LEU A 150 -18.14 -2.82 8.14
CA LEU A 150 -17.54 -2.80 9.48
C LEU A 150 -17.83 -1.45 10.14
N PRO A 151 -18.16 -1.42 11.45
CA PRO A 151 -18.57 -0.20 12.14
C PRO A 151 -17.45 0.84 12.25
N LEU A 152 -16.19 0.41 12.25
CA LEU A 152 -14.99 1.25 12.32
C LEU A 152 -14.05 0.92 11.15
N ARG A 153 -13.60 1.95 10.42
CA ARG A 153 -12.64 1.84 9.30
C ARG A 153 -11.72 3.06 9.23
N GLY A 154 -10.46 2.82 8.88
CA GLY A 154 -9.50 3.86 8.51
C GLY A 154 -9.49 4.08 7.00
N ILE A 155 -9.52 5.33 6.54
CA ILE A 155 -9.39 5.70 5.13
C ILE A 155 -8.27 6.74 4.99
N TYR A 156 -7.32 6.50 4.10
CA TYR A 156 -6.31 7.49 3.71
C TYR A 156 -6.48 7.83 2.23
N LEU A 157 -6.49 9.11 1.90
CA LEU A 157 -6.74 9.61 0.55
C LEU A 157 -5.52 10.34 0.02
N GLN A 158 -5.06 9.93 -1.17
CA GLN A 158 -4.08 10.69 -1.92
C GLN A 158 -4.75 11.88 -2.62
N PRO A 159 -3.99 12.96 -2.93
CA PRO A 159 -4.50 14.07 -3.72
C PRO A 159 -5.02 13.60 -5.10
N ASP A 160 -5.86 14.42 -5.73
CA ASP A 160 -6.24 14.18 -7.12
C ASP A 160 -5.00 14.31 -8.04
N PRO A 161 -4.82 13.45 -9.05
CA PRO A 161 -3.69 13.57 -9.98
C PRO A 161 -3.73 14.93 -10.69
N PRO A 162 -2.57 15.55 -10.98
CA PRO A 162 -2.54 16.75 -11.82
C PRO A 162 -3.14 16.42 -13.19
N PRO A 163 -3.92 17.34 -13.79
CA PRO A 163 -4.52 17.10 -15.10
C PRO A 163 -3.41 16.84 -16.13
N ALA A 164 -3.56 15.78 -16.91
CA ALA A 164 -2.63 15.48 -18.00
C ALA A 164 -2.66 16.61 -19.02
N PHE A 165 -1.49 17.12 -19.40
CA PHE A 165 -1.39 18.15 -20.43
C PHE A 165 -1.37 17.50 -21.81
N ASP A 166 -2.54 17.41 -22.43
CA ASP A 166 -2.76 16.77 -23.75
C ASP A 166 -2.13 17.53 -24.94
N GLY A 167 -1.25 18.51 -24.70
CA GLY A 167 -0.58 19.31 -25.74
C GLY A 167 -1.42 20.43 -26.36
N GLU A 168 -2.75 20.43 -26.19
CA GLU A 168 -3.62 21.50 -26.66
C GLU A 168 -3.82 22.62 -25.62
N PHE A 169 -3.64 23.88 -26.03
CA PHE A 169 -4.04 25.04 -25.20
C PHE A 169 -5.53 25.08 -24.84
N SER A 170 -6.38 24.32 -25.54
CA SER A 170 -7.82 24.24 -25.27
C SER A 170 -8.15 23.67 -23.87
N SER A 171 -7.31 22.75 -23.37
CA SER A 171 -7.50 22.07 -22.07
C SER A 171 -7.12 22.94 -20.86
N LEU A 172 -6.34 24.01 -21.07
CA LEU A 172 -5.97 24.98 -20.03
C LEU A 172 -7.11 25.97 -19.69
N PHE A 173 -8.08 26.17 -20.59
CA PHE A 173 -9.18 27.12 -20.42
C PHE A 173 -10.53 26.47 -20.10
N PHE A 174 -10.66 25.17 -20.33
CA PHE A 174 -11.82 24.39 -19.94
C PHE A 174 -11.36 23.17 -19.14
N GLU A 175 -11.73 23.11 -17.86
CA GLU A 175 -11.70 21.87 -17.08
C GLU A 175 -12.63 20.83 -17.72
N ARG A 176 -12.12 20.15 -18.75
CA ARG A 176 -12.64 18.83 -19.09
C ARG A 176 -12.26 17.90 -17.94
N PRO A 177 -13.15 17.00 -17.50
CA PRO A 177 -12.78 15.92 -16.59
C PRO A 177 -11.92 14.89 -17.33
N SER A 178 -10.66 15.24 -17.61
CA SER A 178 -9.63 14.34 -18.15
C SER A 178 -9.06 13.48 -17.03
N GLY A 179 -9.88 12.56 -16.53
CA GLY A 179 -9.50 11.62 -15.50
C GLY A 179 -10.41 10.40 -15.48
N THR A 180 -9.83 9.22 -15.69
CA THR A 180 -10.52 7.92 -15.53
C THR A 180 -10.88 7.63 -14.06
N ASN A 181 -10.28 8.38 -13.13
CA ASN A 181 -10.45 8.21 -11.69
C ASN A 181 -11.42 9.25 -11.10
N PRO A 182 -12.36 8.86 -10.23
CA PRO A 182 -13.22 9.80 -9.51
C PRO A 182 -12.39 10.67 -8.56
N GLY A 183 -12.77 11.94 -8.38
CA GLY A 183 -12.05 12.90 -7.52
C GLY A 183 -12.14 12.57 -6.02
N ILE A 184 -11.28 13.17 -5.20
CA ILE A 184 -11.07 12.79 -3.78
C ILE A 184 -12.36 12.71 -2.95
N VAL A 185 -13.23 13.72 -3.07
CA VAL A 185 -14.52 13.76 -2.38
C VAL A 185 -15.47 12.67 -2.88
N GLN A 186 -15.40 12.32 -4.16
CA GLN A 186 -16.19 11.23 -4.76
C GLN A 186 -15.69 9.85 -4.31
N ARG A 187 -14.36 9.66 -4.18
CA ARG A 187 -13.76 8.47 -3.59
C ARG A 187 -14.27 8.25 -2.16
N LEU A 188 -14.31 9.31 -1.34
CA LEU A 188 -14.84 9.25 0.02
C LEU A 188 -16.36 8.97 0.05
N ALA A 189 -17.16 9.68 -0.75
CA ALA A 189 -18.62 9.48 -0.82
C ALA A 189 -18.98 8.02 -1.15
N GLN A 190 -18.27 7.41 -2.09
CA GLN A 190 -18.44 6.01 -2.47
C GLN A 190 -18.20 5.05 -1.29
N GLN A 191 -17.17 5.27 -0.46
CA GLN A 191 -16.90 4.41 0.71
C GLN A 191 -17.86 4.65 1.88
N LEU A 192 -18.27 5.91 2.10
CA LEU A 192 -19.35 6.22 3.05
C LEU A 192 -20.68 5.62 2.59
N GLY A 193 -20.84 5.36 1.29
CA GLY A 193 -22.05 4.84 0.67
C GLY A 193 -23.14 5.88 0.51
N VAL A 194 -22.77 7.16 0.38
CA VAL A 194 -23.63 8.36 0.35
C VAL A 194 -23.54 9.06 -1.01
N ASP A 195 -24.49 9.93 -1.30
CA ASP A 195 -24.46 10.78 -2.50
C ASP A 195 -23.60 12.03 -2.26
N GLN A 196 -23.13 12.65 -3.35
CA GLN A 196 -22.23 13.81 -3.33
C GLN A 196 -22.70 14.90 -4.29
N LYS A 197 -22.63 16.16 -3.86
CA LYS A 197 -22.75 17.34 -4.73
C LYS A 197 -21.66 18.35 -4.40
N GLY A 198 -20.62 18.44 -5.23
CA GLY A 198 -19.48 19.32 -4.96
C GLY A 198 -18.70 18.86 -3.72
N LEU A 199 -18.66 19.70 -2.68
CA LEU A 199 -18.04 19.37 -1.38
C LEU A 199 -19.05 18.86 -0.33
N THR A 200 -20.31 18.65 -0.72
CA THR A 200 -21.40 18.24 0.18
C THR A 200 -21.73 16.76 0.03
N PHE A 201 -21.77 16.04 1.14
CA PHE A 201 -22.31 14.68 1.26
C PHE A 201 -23.78 14.72 1.67
N THR A 202 -24.60 13.83 1.12
CA THR A 202 -26.04 13.69 1.43
C THR A 202 -26.43 12.22 1.49
N GLY A 203 -27.39 11.86 2.36
CA GLY A 203 -28.01 10.52 2.32
C GLY A 203 -28.66 10.21 0.97
N LYS A 204 -28.87 8.92 0.69
CA LYS A 204 -29.62 8.47 -0.49
C LYS A 204 -31.12 8.70 -0.32
N ARG A 205 -31.87 8.58 -1.42
CA ARG A 205 -33.34 8.61 -1.39
C ARG A 205 -33.90 7.52 -0.49
N GLY A 206 -34.88 7.88 0.34
CA GLY A 206 -35.54 6.97 1.27
C GLY A 206 -34.75 6.60 2.53
N GLU A 207 -33.49 7.03 2.64
CA GLU A 207 -32.59 6.73 3.76
C GLU A 207 -32.32 8.00 4.58
N ARG A 208 -32.66 7.97 5.88
CA ARG A 208 -32.29 9.05 6.80
C ARG A 208 -30.86 8.83 7.29
N VAL A 209 -29.96 9.71 6.89
CA VAL A 209 -28.57 9.75 7.34
C VAL A 209 -28.37 10.97 8.24
N ILE A 210 -27.68 10.77 9.37
CA ILE A 210 -27.22 11.83 10.27
C ILE A 210 -25.69 11.83 10.25
N PHE A 211 -25.12 12.99 9.92
CA PHE A 211 -23.68 13.20 9.95
C PHE A 211 -23.26 13.85 11.28
N GLY A 212 -22.16 13.34 11.83
CA GLY A 212 -21.28 14.06 12.76
C GLY A 212 -19.89 14.15 12.14
N CYS A 213 -19.09 15.13 12.55
CA CYS A 213 -17.75 15.30 12.01
C CYS A 213 -16.84 15.98 13.06
N SER A 214 -15.61 15.49 13.17
CA SER A 214 -14.61 16.01 14.08
C SER A 214 -14.22 17.44 13.74
N ARG A 215 -13.98 18.26 14.77
CA ARG A 215 -13.56 19.67 14.61
C ARG A 215 -12.18 19.81 13.95
N ARG A 216 -11.42 18.73 13.82
CA ARG A 216 -10.16 18.66 13.06
C ARG A 216 -10.36 18.80 11.55
N ILE A 217 -11.54 18.43 11.03
CA ILE A 217 -11.94 18.63 9.63
C ILE A 217 -12.76 19.91 9.56
N ARG A 218 -12.39 20.86 8.69
CA ARG A 218 -13.16 22.10 8.52
C ARG A 218 -14.42 21.82 7.69
N HIS A 219 -15.59 22.01 8.30
CA HIS A 219 -16.87 21.65 7.70
C HIS A 219 -18.02 22.51 8.21
N THR A 220 -19.18 22.41 7.54
CA THR A 220 -20.47 22.92 7.99
C THR A 220 -21.54 21.84 7.79
N MET A 221 -22.37 21.60 8.80
CA MET A 221 -23.52 20.68 8.72
C MET A 221 -24.82 21.46 8.49
N ALA A 222 -25.80 20.82 7.84
CA ALA A 222 -27.16 21.34 7.80
C ALA A 222 -27.81 21.32 9.21
N PRO A 223 -28.78 22.20 9.52
CA PRO A 223 -29.43 22.24 10.84
C PRO A 223 -30.19 20.94 11.23
N ASP A 224 -30.48 20.07 10.27
CA ASP A 224 -31.08 18.75 10.49
C ASP A 224 -30.05 17.60 10.45
N HIS A 225 -28.75 17.92 10.34
CA HIS A 225 -27.61 17.02 10.19
C HIS A 225 -27.71 16.03 9.00
N SER A 226 -28.60 16.29 8.03
CA SER A 226 -28.81 15.44 6.84
C SER A 226 -27.70 15.54 5.79
N SER A 227 -26.83 16.54 5.91
CA SER A 227 -25.74 16.79 4.98
C SER A 227 -24.55 17.44 5.66
N LEU A 228 -23.36 17.08 5.15
CA LEU A 228 -22.05 17.54 5.62
C LEU A 228 -21.33 18.19 4.44
N THR A 229 -21.01 19.48 4.54
CA THR A 229 -20.25 20.22 3.53
C THR A 229 -18.84 20.49 4.04
N LEU A 230 -17.83 20.01 3.32
CA LEU A 230 -16.42 20.30 3.61
C LEU A 230 -16.06 21.72 3.19
N ALA A 231 -15.14 22.37 3.90
CA ALA A 231 -14.65 23.70 3.54
C ALA A 231 -13.74 23.66 2.30
N ALA A 232 -12.85 22.67 2.21
CA ALA A 232 -11.95 22.47 1.08
C ALA A 232 -11.69 20.97 0.81
N LYS A 233 -11.01 20.63 -0.29
CA LYS A 233 -10.61 19.24 -0.60
C LYS A 233 -9.41 18.79 0.23
N GLU A 234 -8.56 19.74 0.58
CA GLU A 234 -7.32 19.61 1.32
C GLU A 234 -7.58 19.16 2.76
N ASP A 235 -8.78 19.41 3.29
CA ASP A 235 -9.26 18.94 4.59
C ASP A 235 -9.50 17.41 4.64
N LEU A 236 -9.22 16.69 3.56
CA LEU A 236 -9.27 15.21 3.47
C LEU A 236 -7.87 14.57 3.26
N MET A 237 -6.80 15.37 3.26
CA MET A 237 -5.45 14.95 2.87
C MET A 237 -4.47 14.98 4.04
N ASN A 238 -3.41 14.18 3.95
CA ASN A 238 -2.30 14.07 4.92
C ASN A 238 -2.66 13.51 6.30
N HIS A 239 -3.88 13.03 6.52
CA HIS A 239 -4.30 12.40 7.76
C HIS A 239 -5.22 11.19 7.51
N TRP A 240 -5.34 10.32 8.50
CA TRP A 240 -6.28 9.22 8.46
C TRP A 240 -7.70 9.74 8.75
N LEU A 241 -8.62 9.49 7.82
CA LEU A 241 -10.05 9.70 8.00
C LEU A 241 -10.64 8.44 8.63
N VAL A 242 -10.96 8.50 9.91
CA VAL A 242 -11.52 7.37 10.63
C VAL A 242 -13.04 7.50 10.67
N VAL A 243 -13.72 6.50 10.11
CA VAL A 243 -15.17 6.52 9.92
C VAL A 243 -15.82 5.54 10.90
N LEU A 244 -16.71 6.08 11.73
CA LEU A 244 -17.68 5.29 12.48
C LEU A 244 -19.01 5.27 11.70
N LYS A 245 -19.56 4.08 11.45
CA LYS A 245 -20.84 3.92 10.74
C LYS A 245 -21.75 2.89 11.42
N PHE A 246 -22.87 3.38 11.92
CA PHE A 246 -23.88 2.59 12.64
C PHE A 246 -25.27 2.78 12.05
N GLU A 247 -26.17 1.87 12.43
CA GLU A 247 -27.60 1.98 12.21
C GLU A 247 -28.29 2.13 13.58
N LEU A 248 -28.92 3.26 13.83
CA LEU A 248 -29.81 3.43 14.98
C LEU A 248 -31.03 2.53 14.75
N ARG A 249 -31.15 1.44 15.53
CA ARG A 249 -32.23 0.44 15.42
C ARG A 249 -33.49 0.90 16.15
N ARG A 250 -33.97 2.08 15.80
CA ARG A 250 -35.18 2.70 16.34
C ARG A 250 -35.93 3.41 15.24
N ASP A 251 -37.25 3.20 15.19
CA ASP A 251 -38.07 3.86 14.18
C ASP A 251 -38.17 5.38 14.43
N TRP A 252 -38.53 6.14 13.39
CA TRP A 252 -38.52 7.61 13.44
C TRP A 252 -39.47 8.23 14.47
N THR A 253 -40.46 7.49 14.99
CA THR A 253 -41.32 7.97 16.07
C THR A 253 -40.61 7.94 17.43
N TRP A 254 -39.59 7.09 17.61
CA TRP A 254 -38.84 6.93 18.86
C TRP A 254 -38.13 8.22 19.30
N ASP A 255 -38.23 8.52 20.60
CA ASP A 255 -37.85 9.80 21.19
C ASP A 255 -37.17 9.62 22.57
N GLY A 256 -36.29 8.62 22.68
CA GLY A 256 -35.55 8.29 23.91
C GLY A 256 -34.29 9.15 24.15
N LEU A 257 -33.65 9.68 23.11
CA LEU A 257 -32.39 10.44 23.21
C LEU A 257 -32.58 11.95 23.41
N LYS A 258 -31.58 12.57 24.04
CA LYS A 258 -31.36 14.02 24.04
C LYS A 258 -30.98 14.50 22.63
N HIS A 259 -30.94 15.82 22.44
CA HIS A 259 -30.63 16.41 21.14
C HIS A 259 -29.20 16.11 20.70
N VAL A 260 -28.20 16.39 21.56
CA VAL A 260 -26.89 15.73 21.52
C VAL A 260 -27.13 14.32 22.04
N ALA A 261 -27.06 13.35 21.14
CA ALA A 261 -27.64 12.03 21.32
C ALA A 261 -26.59 10.96 21.67
N PHE A 262 -25.35 11.13 21.21
CA PHE A 262 -24.22 10.28 21.53
C PHE A 262 -22.95 11.11 21.71
N ASP A 263 -22.17 10.83 22.76
CA ASP A 263 -20.81 11.36 22.92
C ASP A 263 -19.80 10.31 22.39
N ILE A 264 -18.81 10.73 21.60
CA ILE A 264 -17.84 9.84 20.95
C ILE A 264 -16.45 10.08 21.55
N PHE A 265 -15.89 9.04 22.16
CA PHE A 265 -14.56 9.06 22.77
C PHE A 265 -13.56 8.30 21.91
N ARG A 266 -12.29 8.71 21.99
CA ARG A 266 -11.18 8.09 21.27
C ARG A 266 -9.91 8.13 22.13
N THR A 267 -9.28 6.97 22.29
CA THR A 267 -7.89 6.89 22.75
C THR A 267 -6.98 6.67 21.52
N GLN A 268 -5.90 7.43 21.40
CA GLN A 268 -4.90 7.30 20.35
C GLN A 268 -3.52 6.99 20.97
N ARG A 269 -2.85 5.93 20.50
CA ARG A 269 -1.52 5.54 20.96
C ARG A 269 -0.62 5.23 19.76
N PHE A 270 0.58 5.79 19.72
CA PHE A 270 1.63 5.26 18.83
C PHE A 270 2.24 4.02 19.49
N GLN A 271 2.55 2.95 18.75
CA GLN A 271 2.93 1.66 19.33
C GLN A 271 4.11 1.73 20.33
N ALA A 272 5.08 2.60 20.07
CA ALA A 272 6.23 2.89 20.94
C ALA A 272 5.89 3.72 22.20
N ASP A 273 4.71 4.35 22.26
CA ASP A 273 4.27 5.15 23.40
C ASP A 273 3.70 4.28 24.54
N ALA A 274 4.22 4.50 25.75
CA ALA A 274 3.76 3.83 26.97
C ALA A 274 2.34 4.24 27.42
N VAL A 275 1.85 5.40 26.98
CA VAL A 275 0.54 5.96 27.37
C VAL A 275 -0.11 6.62 26.15
N GLY A 276 -1.34 6.19 25.84
CA GLY A 276 -2.19 6.80 24.81
C GLY A 276 -2.80 8.13 25.25
N ASP A 277 -3.11 8.98 24.29
CA ASP A 277 -3.89 10.21 24.44
C ASP A 277 -5.39 9.88 24.39
N ASP A 278 -6.07 10.03 25.52
CA ASP A 278 -7.52 9.86 25.69
C ASP A 278 -8.31 11.17 25.48
N ASN A 279 -7.66 12.20 24.91
CA ASN A 279 -8.20 13.55 24.76
C ASN A 279 -8.58 14.19 26.12
N GLY A 280 -7.89 13.81 27.21
CA GLY A 280 -8.18 14.27 28.57
C GLY A 280 -9.53 13.77 29.10
N GLY A 281 -9.97 12.59 28.64
CA GLY A 281 -11.29 12.03 28.92
C GLY A 281 -12.45 12.83 28.34
N GLN A 282 -12.22 13.72 27.38
CA GLN A 282 -13.27 14.48 26.69
C GLN A 282 -13.66 13.82 25.36
N PRO A 283 -14.93 13.90 24.93
CA PRO A 283 -15.33 13.39 23.62
C PRO A 283 -14.60 14.15 22.50
N VAL A 284 -14.21 13.42 21.44
CA VAL A 284 -13.62 14.00 20.22
C VAL A 284 -14.69 14.59 19.29
N GLY A 285 -15.94 14.19 19.48
CA GLY A 285 -17.12 14.70 18.80
C GLY A 285 -18.38 13.98 19.27
N ASP A 286 -19.47 14.19 18.56
CA ASP A 286 -20.80 13.75 18.96
C ASP A 286 -21.71 13.52 17.74
N TRP A 287 -22.85 12.86 17.98
CA TRP A 287 -23.99 12.88 17.06
C TRP A 287 -25.15 13.67 17.68
N GLU A 288 -25.48 14.81 17.07
CA GLU A 288 -26.77 15.46 17.28
C GLU A 288 -27.84 14.79 16.40
N ILE A 289 -29.00 14.43 16.97
CA ILE A 289 -30.12 13.85 16.23
C ILE A 289 -31.34 14.79 16.34
N PRO A 290 -31.50 15.74 15.40
CA PRO A 290 -32.67 16.61 15.34
C PRO A 290 -33.97 15.83 15.14
N ARG A 291 -35.09 16.32 15.70
CA ARG A 291 -36.43 15.72 15.52
C ARG A 291 -37.11 16.19 14.22
N SER A 292 -36.35 16.21 13.13
CA SER A 292 -36.79 16.55 11.76
C SER A 292 -36.25 15.54 10.74
N VAL A 293 -36.87 15.51 9.56
CA VAL A 293 -36.45 14.67 8.42
C VAL A 293 -36.20 15.51 7.17
N PRO A 294 -35.13 15.26 6.39
CA PRO A 294 -34.92 15.90 5.09
C PRO A 294 -35.91 15.36 4.05
N LEU A 295 -36.35 16.21 3.12
CA LEU A 295 -37.28 15.84 2.04
C LEU A 295 -36.78 14.66 1.19
N LEU A 296 -35.46 14.50 1.04
CA LEU A 296 -34.85 13.42 0.27
C LEU A 296 -35.08 12.02 0.89
N ALA A 297 -35.16 11.95 2.22
CA ALA A 297 -35.45 10.70 2.93
C ALA A 297 -36.94 10.34 2.91
N LEU A 298 -37.84 11.25 2.51
CA LEU A 298 -39.28 10.99 2.43
C LEU A 298 -39.70 10.20 1.16
N ASP A 299 -38.88 10.22 0.10
CA ASP A 299 -39.11 9.45 -1.13
C ASP A 299 -38.84 7.95 -0.87
N GLN A 300 -39.88 7.11 -0.82
CA GLN A 300 -39.80 5.70 -0.43
C GLN A 300 -39.15 5.47 0.95
N ALA A 301 -39.48 6.33 1.92
CA ALA A 301 -38.92 6.38 3.27
C ALA A 301 -38.89 5.04 4.03
N ARG A 302 -37.68 4.61 4.40
CA ARG A 302 -37.44 3.55 5.39
C ARG A 302 -37.44 4.15 6.80
N ARG A 303 -38.60 4.09 7.46
CA ARG A 303 -38.82 4.72 8.78
C ARG A 303 -38.27 3.95 9.97
N GLU A 304 -37.77 2.73 9.76
CA GLU A 304 -37.43 1.78 10.82
C GLU A 304 -36.06 2.03 11.47
N SER A 305 -35.19 2.80 10.81
CA SER A 305 -33.85 3.07 11.29
C SER A 305 -33.34 4.44 10.84
N THR A 306 -32.19 4.84 11.37
CA THR A 306 -31.43 6.02 10.92
C THR A 306 -29.96 5.64 10.82
N THR A 307 -29.32 5.90 9.68
CA THR A 307 -27.88 5.67 9.52
C THR A 307 -27.11 6.80 10.18
N LEU A 308 -26.17 6.47 11.07
CA LEU A 308 -25.26 7.40 11.72
C LEU A 308 -23.88 7.28 11.08
N ILE A 309 -23.30 8.40 10.64
CA ILE A 309 -21.94 8.47 10.10
C ILE A 309 -21.18 9.54 10.87
N TYR A 310 -20.02 9.20 11.41
CA TYR A 310 -19.09 10.15 12.04
C TYR A 310 -17.72 10.01 11.38
N ILE A 311 -17.11 11.15 11.06
CA ILE A 311 -15.79 11.22 10.40
C ILE A 311 -14.84 11.96 11.33
N ASP A 312 -13.78 11.28 11.76
CA ASP A 312 -12.66 11.86 12.51
C ASP A 312 -11.42 12.02 11.64
N ALA A 313 -10.54 12.94 12.03
CA ALA A 313 -9.21 13.07 11.46
C ALA A 313 -8.17 12.71 12.53
N VAL A 314 -7.31 11.74 12.19
CA VAL A 314 -6.21 11.25 13.03
C VAL A 314 -4.90 11.64 12.37
N GLU A 315 -4.14 12.51 13.04
CA GLU A 315 -2.82 12.94 12.57
C GLU A 315 -1.83 11.76 12.62
N PRO A 316 -1.18 11.40 11.49
CA PRO A 316 -0.27 10.25 11.41
C PRO A 316 1.12 10.51 11.98
N LYS A 317 1.41 11.70 12.49
CA LYS A 317 2.71 12.06 13.07
C LYS A 317 2.58 12.31 14.56
N SER A 318 3.51 11.74 15.31
CA SER A 318 3.66 12.10 16.72
C SER A 318 4.27 13.49 16.87
N GLU A 319 3.64 14.34 17.67
CA GLU A 319 4.21 15.62 18.10
C GLU A 319 5.24 15.45 19.24
N ARG A 320 5.40 14.23 19.79
CA ARG A 320 6.30 13.98 20.92
C ARG A 320 7.77 14.05 20.46
N PRO A 321 8.66 14.66 21.25
CA PRO A 321 10.10 14.70 20.96
C PRO A 321 10.75 13.32 21.11
N GLN A 322 11.84 13.07 20.38
CA GLN A 322 12.61 11.83 20.51
C GLN A 322 13.30 11.73 21.89
N PRO A 323 13.29 10.54 22.52
CA PRO A 323 14.14 10.25 23.66
C PRO A 323 15.62 10.46 23.30
N GLY A 324 16.26 11.47 23.90
CA GLY A 324 17.66 11.80 23.66
C GLY A 324 17.93 12.88 22.60
N ASN A 325 16.96 13.23 21.75
CA ASN A 325 17.07 14.38 20.84
C ASN A 325 15.79 15.24 20.85
N PRO A 326 15.62 16.14 21.85
CA PRO A 326 14.40 16.93 22.00
C PRO A 326 14.09 17.92 20.86
N GLY A 327 15.00 18.10 19.90
CA GLY A 327 14.80 18.94 18.72
C GLY A 327 14.16 18.22 17.53
N GLU A 328 14.00 16.90 17.57
CA GLU A 328 13.39 16.08 16.52
C GLU A 328 12.15 15.36 17.08
N THR A 329 11.08 15.26 16.29
CA THR A 329 9.88 14.46 16.63
C THR A 329 10.19 12.97 16.53
N GLN A 330 9.46 12.14 17.28
CA GLN A 330 9.49 10.69 17.14
C GLN A 330 9.38 10.25 15.67
N PHE A 331 10.00 9.11 15.35
CA PHE A 331 9.89 8.50 14.03
C PHE A 331 8.44 8.07 13.72
N PRO A 332 8.06 7.91 12.44
CA PRO A 332 6.74 7.42 12.08
C PRO A 332 6.49 6.03 12.68
N ASP A 333 5.29 5.82 13.22
CA ASP A 333 4.94 4.62 13.98
C ASP A 333 3.48 4.19 13.73
N LEU A 334 3.14 2.95 14.08
CA LEU A 334 1.77 2.43 13.98
C LEU A 334 0.86 3.15 14.97
N ILE A 335 -0.38 3.42 14.54
CA ILE A 335 -1.36 4.13 15.36
C ILE A 335 -2.43 3.13 15.81
N GLU A 336 -2.45 2.85 17.11
CA GLU A 336 -3.53 2.13 17.76
C GLU A 336 -4.62 3.12 18.17
N LEU A 337 -5.86 2.83 17.78
CA LEU A 337 -7.04 3.63 18.11
C LEU A 337 -8.07 2.76 18.80
N THR A 338 -8.64 3.27 19.89
CA THR A 338 -9.82 2.70 20.54
C THR A 338 -10.93 3.75 20.58
N TYR A 339 -12.03 3.51 19.87
CA TYR A 339 -13.23 4.34 19.91
C TYR A 339 -14.28 3.74 20.83
N ARG A 340 -15.08 4.60 21.47
CA ARG A 340 -16.20 4.23 22.33
C ARG A 340 -17.32 5.24 22.15
N VAL A 341 -18.55 4.76 21.99
CA VAL A 341 -19.75 5.60 21.75
C VAL A 341 -20.70 5.45 22.93
N GLU A 342 -21.05 6.56 23.60
CA GLU A 342 -21.95 6.55 24.75
C GLU A 342 -23.30 7.23 24.42
N PRO A 343 -24.45 6.56 24.58
CA PRO A 343 -25.76 7.17 24.37
C PRO A 343 -26.16 8.16 25.46
N ARG A 344 -26.92 9.18 25.10
CA ARG A 344 -27.42 10.23 26.01
C ARG A 344 -28.95 10.22 26.08
N PHE A 345 -29.50 9.30 26.85
CA PHE A 345 -30.94 9.22 27.07
C PHE A 345 -31.51 10.45 27.78
N ARG A 346 -32.78 10.77 27.52
CA ARG A 346 -33.54 11.81 28.24
C ARG A 346 -33.78 11.41 29.69
N THR A 347 -34.18 10.17 29.87
CA THR A 347 -34.37 9.46 31.14
C THR A 347 -33.59 8.16 31.00
N ALA A 348 -32.75 7.82 31.98
CA ALA A 348 -32.00 6.57 31.93
C ALA A 348 -32.96 5.37 31.90
N PRO A 349 -32.78 4.40 31.00
CA PRO A 349 -33.55 3.16 31.00
C PRO A 349 -33.14 2.26 32.18
N GLU A 350 -33.89 1.18 32.40
CA GLU A 350 -33.49 0.13 33.36
C GLU A 350 -32.46 -0.84 32.76
N ASN A 351 -32.45 -0.98 31.43
CA ASN A 351 -31.51 -1.80 30.68
C ASN A 351 -30.99 -1.02 29.45
N GLU A 352 -29.67 -0.98 29.30
CA GLU A 352 -28.94 -0.40 28.15
C GLU A 352 -27.72 -1.28 27.83
N ASP A 353 -27.17 -1.15 26.63
CA ASP A 353 -25.95 -1.85 26.23
C ASP A 353 -24.71 -1.22 26.90
N ASP A 354 -23.77 -2.03 27.40
CA ASP A 354 -22.45 -1.53 27.78
C ASP A 354 -21.71 -0.96 26.55
N PRO A 355 -21.03 0.20 26.64
CA PRO A 355 -20.35 0.80 25.49
C PRO A 355 -19.24 -0.08 24.89
N GLU A 356 -19.47 -0.62 23.68
CA GLU A 356 -18.48 -1.43 22.93
C GLU A 356 -17.21 -0.61 22.63
N GLY A 357 -16.05 -1.17 22.97
CA GLY A 357 -14.74 -0.66 22.56
C GLY A 357 -14.40 -1.16 21.15
N LEU A 358 -14.16 -0.23 20.23
CA LEU A 358 -13.88 -0.50 18.82
C LEU A 358 -12.40 -0.22 18.54
N GLU A 359 -11.64 -1.24 18.18
CA GLU A 359 -10.20 -1.14 17.97
C GLU A 359 -9.85 -1.04 16.47
N LEU A 360 -8.80 -0.27 16.17
CA LEU A 360 -8.26 -0.10 14.82
C LEU A 360 -6.77 0.23 14.88
N GLU A 361 -5.95 -0.57 14.23
CA GLU A 361 -4.53 -0.31 14.01
C GLU A 361 -4.33 0.30 12.62
N LEU A 362 -3.54 1.37 12.50
CA LEU A 362 -3.32 2.09 11.26
C LEU A 362 -1.84 2.09 10.85
N PRO A 363 -1.52 1.76 9.58
CA PRO A 363 -0.16 1.77 9.08
C PRO A 363 0.43 3.18 8.94
N VAL A 364 1.76 3.20 8.92
CA VAL A 364 2.55 4.40 8.63
C VAL A 364 2.25 4.91 7.21
N THR A 365 1.91 6.19 7.10
CA THR A 365 1.70 6.90 5.82
C THR A 365 2.80 7.91 5.50
N THR A 366 3.67 8.22 6.46
CA THR A 366 4.76 9.20 6.29
C THR A 366 6.03 8.49 5.81
N PRO A 367 6.58 8.85 4.64
CA PRO A 367 7.80 8.23 4.14
C PRO A 367 9.06 8.73 4.88
N PRO A 368 10.12 7.91 4.95
CA PRO A 368 11.36 8.27 5.61
C PRO A 368 11.94 9.60 5.14
N SER A 369 12.29 10.45 6.10
CA SER A 369 12.87 11.77 5.86
C SER A 369 14.36 11.72 5.50
N GLN A 370 15.05 10.65 5.90
CA GLN A 370 16.46 10.43 5.61
C GLN A 370 16.70 10.22 4.10
N VAL A 371 17.63 11.00 3.55
CA VAL A 371 18.07 10.84 2.16
C VAL A 371 19.39 10.07 2.16
N PRO A 372 19.52 8.96 1.41
CA PRO A 372 20.79 8.24 1.32
C PRO A 372 21.89 9.12 0.71
N ARG A 373 23.11 8.96 1.22
CA ARG A 373 24.33 9.59 0.70
C ARG A 373 25.50 8.61 0.77
N LEU A 374 26.22 8.48 -0.34
CA LEU A 374 27.36 7.57 -0.46
C LEU A 374 28.66 8.27 -0.06
N ALA A 375 29.42 7.67 0.84
CA ALA A 375 30.76 8.10 1.22
C ALA A 375 31.83 7.39 0.36
N SER A 376 31.69 6.07 0.17
CA SER A 376 32.59 5.29 -0.66
C SER A 376 31.91 4.03 -1.23
N ALA A 377 32.62 3.31 -2.10
CA ALA A 377 32.21 2.03 -2.68
C ALA A 377 33.44 1.17 -2.95
N GLY A 378 33.27 -0.15 -2.97
CA GLY A 378 34.37 -1.06 -3.24
C GLY A 378 33.93 -2.50 -3.49
N VAL A 379 34.91 -3.40 -3.63
CA VAL A 379 34.66 -4.82 -3.88
C VAL A 379 34.98 -5.64 -2.63
N ALA A 380 33.99 -6.37 -2.13
CA ALA A 380 34.16 -7.39 -1.10
C ALA A 380 34.57 -8.70 -1.79
N LEU A 381 35.55 -9.39 -1.22
CA LEU A 381 36.14 -10.61 -1.77
C LEU A 381 36.04 -11.72 -0.72
N SER A 382 35.59 -12.91 -1.10
CA SER A 382 35.63 -14.10 -0.22
C SER A 382 37.06 -14.40 0.24
N LYS A 383 37.22 -15.31 1.21
CA LYS A 383 38.56 -15.83 1.58
C LYS A 383 39.33 -16.31 0.33
N TYR A 384 40.65 -16.12 0.37
CA TYR A 384 41.56 -16.62 -0.66
C TYR A 384 41.96 -18.05 -0.32
N GLU A 385 41.78 -18.96 -1.27
CA GLU A 385 42.00 -20.40 -1.08
C GLU A 385 42.86 -20.94 -2.24
N ARG A 386 43.79 -21.84 -1.91
CA ARG A 386 44.80 -22.41 -2.81
C ARG A 386 45.14 -23.84 -2.42
N ALA A 387 45.66 -24.62 -3.36
CA ALA A 387 46.25 -25.92 -3.07
C ALA A 387 47.53 -25.79 -2.22
N ASP A 388 47.84 -26.83 -1.45
CA ASP A 388 49.01 -26.89 -0.55
C ASP A 388 50.35 -26.73 -1.29
N ASP A 389 50.43 -27.24 -2.53
CA ASP A 389 51.57 -27.10 -3.43
C ASP A 389 51.62 -25.75 -4.18
N TYR A 390 50.61 -24.90 -3.97
CA TYR A 390 50.39 -23.63 -4.69
C TYR A 390 50.25 -23.76 -6.22
N SER A 391 49.89 -24.93 -6.75
CA SER A 391 49.62 -25.15 -8.18
C SER A 391 48.29 -24.55 -8.67
N SER A 392 47.38 -24.25 -7.75
CA SER A 392 46.05 -23.74 -8.09
C SER A 392 45.47 -22.83 -7.01
N THR A 393 44.52 -21.99 -7.41
CA THR A 393 43.74 -21.12 -6.52
C THR A 393 42.26 -21.19 -6.88
N GLU A 394 41.36 -21.03 -5.92
CA GLU A 394 39.93 -20.94 -6.21
C GLU A 394 39.50 -19.56 -6.72
N ALA A 395 38.41 -19.53 -7.50
CA ALA A 395 37.76 -18.30 -7.91
C ALA A 395 37.06 -17.65 -6.71
N ARG A 396 37.58 -16.52 -6.23
CA ARG A 396 36.96 -15.77 -5.11
C ARG A 396 35.57 -15.28 -5.53
N LYS A 397 34.58 -15.40 -4.63
CA LYS A 397 33.29 -14.71 -4.77
C LYS A 397 33.50 -13.22 -4.56
N ARG A 398 32.86 -12.39 -5.39
CA ARG A 398 33.09 -10.94 -5.45
C ARG A 398 31.74 -10.23 -5.42
N PHE A 399 31.62 -9.24 -4.55
CA PHE A 399 30.39 -8.44 -4.39
C PHE A 399 30.73 -6.96 -4.36
N LEU A 400 29.86 -6.13 -4.94
CA LEU A 400 29.93 -4.68 -4.78
C LEU A 400 29.38 -4.30 -3.39
N TRP A 401 30.08 -3.42 -2.68
CA TRP A 401 29.58 -2.79 -1.46
C TRP A 401 29.55 -1.27 -1.57
N LEU A 402 28.66 -0.66 -0.79
CA LEU A 402 28.50 0.78 -0.61
C LEU A 402 28.69 1.14 0.87
N GLU A 403 29.36 2.25 1.13
CA GLU A 403 29.40 2.90 2.43
C GLU A 403 28.55 4.16 2.39
N PHE A 404 27.65 4.32 3.36
CA PHE A 404 26.83 5.53 3.52
C PHE A 404 27.44 6.51 4.53
N GLU A 405 27.28 7.82 4.32
CA GLU A 405 27.78 8.88 5.23
C GLU A 405 27.25 8.73 6.67
N GLN A 406 26.04 8.19 6.81
CA GLN A 406 25.32 8.00 8.07
C GLN A 406 24.64 6.63 8.06
N PRO A 407 24.54 5.94 9.21
CA PRO A 407 23.69 4.77 9.34
C PRO A 407 22.22 5.14 9.11
N VAL A 408 21.36 4.14 8.97
CA VAL A 408 19.91 4.34 9.02
C VAL A 408 19.53 4.84 10.42
N ARG A 409 18.71 5.89 10.51
CA ARG A 409 18.35 6.54 11.78
C ARG A 409 17.21 5.84 12.51
N ASP A 410 16.19 5.42 11.77
CA ASP A 410 15.03 4.71 12.29
C ASP A 410 15.32 3.20 12.30
N PRO A 411 15.17 2.48 13.43
CA PRO A 411 15.37 1.03 13.48
C PRO A 411 14.36 0.23 12.63
N ASN A 412 13.25 0.83 12.22
CA ASN A 412 12.25 0.21 11.34
C ASN A 412 12.60 0.35 9.85
N ASP A 413 13.53 1.23 9.50
CA ASP A 413 13.95 1.51 8.14
C ASP A 413 15.12 0.60 7.67
N ALA A 414 15.28 0.48 6.35
CA ALA A 414 16.49 -0.04 5.72
C ALA A 414 16.87 0.76 4.46
N TYR A 415 18.09 0.53 3.96
CA TYR A 415 18.47 0.99 2.63
C TYR A 415 17.98 0.01 1.54
N PHE A 416 17.37 0.55 0.50
CA PHE A 416 16.84 -0.16 -0.65
C PHE A 416 17.48 0.33 -1.95
N ILE A 417 17.55 -0.54 -2.95
CA ILE A 417 18.08 -0.26 -4.28
C ILE A 417 17.14 -0.79 -5.37
N ARG A 418 17.03 -0.08 -6.51
CA ARG A 418 16.45 -0.61 -7.75
C ARG A 418 17.28 -0.22 -8.96
N MET A 419 17.40 -1.14 -9.91
CA MET A 419 18.06 -0.89 -11.20
C MET A 419 17.13 -0.06 -12.09
N LEU A 420 17.64 1.04 -12.65
CA LEU A 420 16.92 1.86 -13.64
C LEU A 420 17.35 1.55 -15.08
N GLY A 421 18.57 1.05 -15.29
CA GLY A 421 19.08 0.70 -16.61
C GLY A 421 20.55 0.27 -16.59
N VAL A 422 20.99 -0.29 -17.71
CA VAL A 422 22.36 -0.75 -17.95
C VAL A 422 22.87 -0.15 -19.26
N ALA A 423 24.13 0.30 -19.25
CA ALA A 423 24.84 0.76 -20.43
C ALA A 423 26.13 -0.08 -20.62
N PRO A 424 26.54 -0.37 -21.86
CA PRO A 424 27.79 -1.08 -22.14
C PRO A 424 29.00 -0.21 -21.77
N ASP A 425 30.16 -0.82 -21.49
CA ASP A 425 31.41 -0.07 -21.33
C ASP A 425 31.93 0.42 -22.70
N PRO A 426 32.08 1.74 -22.93
CA PRO A 426 32.63 2.29 -24.18
C PRO A 426 34.08 1.88 -24.49
N MET A 427 34.82 1.36 -23.51
CA MET A 427 36.13 0.75 -23.73
C MET A 427 36.04 -0.62 -24.40
N LEU A 428 34.93 -1.36 -24.19
CA LEU A 428 34.71 -2.72 -24.70
C LEU A 428 33.82 -2.75 -25.96
N SER A 429 32.84 -1.84 -26.03
CA SER A 429 31.82 -1.82 -27.09
C SER A 429 32.33 -1.24 -28.42
N ASP A 430 31.58 -1.46 -29.51
CA ASP A 430 31.84 -0.82 -30.81
C ASP A 430 31.44 0.67 -30.89
N ASN A 431 30.86 1.24 -29.82
CA ASN A 431 30.54 2.66 -29.64
C ASN A 431 29.53 3.23 -30.66
N ARG A 432 28.45 2.48 -30.94
CA ARG A 432 27.29 2.98 -31.71
C ARG A 432 26.61 4.16 -31.04
N PHE A 433 26.04 5.08 -31.83
CA PHE A 433 25.34 6.27 -31.33
C PHE A 433 24.26 5.97 -30.27
N GLU A 434 23.51 4.88 -30.44
CA GLU A 434 22.48 4.40 -29.51
C GLU A 434 23.00 4.15 -28.08
N THR A 435 24.28 3.79 -27.93
CA THR A 435 24.89 3.48 -26.62
C THR A 435 25.20 4.71 -25.77
N PHE A 436 25.16 5.92 -26.36
CA PHE A 436 25.37 7.18 -25.65
C PHE A 436 24.08 7.79 -25.10
N LEU A 437 22.91 7.24 -25.43
CA LEU A 437 21.63 7.66 -24.89
C LEU A 437 21.45 7.04 -23.49
N ALA A 438 21.41 7.88 -22.46
CA ALA A 438 21.14 7.43 -21.10
C ALA A 438 19.73 6.81 -21.00
N PRO A 439 19.56 5.60 -20.44
CA PRO A 439 18.24 5.02 -20.25
C PRO A 439 17.35 5.92 -19.38
N GLU A 440 16.15 6.24 -19.89
CA GLU A 440 15.09 6.83 -19.07
C GLU A 440 14.63 5.79 -18.04
N GLY A 441 14.71 6.15 -16.76
CA GLY A 441 14.32 5.26 -15.67
C GLY A 441 12.80 5.18 -15.57
N SER A 442 12.25 3.98 -15.43
CA SER A 442 10.83 3.78 -15.18
C SER A 442 10.39 4.43 -13.86
N PRO A 443 9.12 4.86 -13.73
CA PRO A 443 8.57 5.29 -12.44
C PRO A 443 8.69 4.17 -11.39
N LEU A 444 8.58 4.52 -10.11
CA LEU A 444 8.60 3.54 -9.04
C LEU A 444 7.33 2.67 -9.11
N ALA A 445 7.49 1.35 -9.17
CA ALA A 445 6.41 0.39 -9.36
C ALA A 445 5.67 0.09 -8.03
N ILE A 446 5.12 1.14 -7.41
CA ILE A 446 4.25 1.07 -6.24
C ILE A 446 2.81 1.40 -6.65
N ASP A 447 1.83 0.86 -5.92
CA ASP A 447 0.43 1.23 -6.08
C ASP A 447 0.26 2.73 -5.77
N PRO A 448 -0.39 3.54 -6.62
CA PRO A 448 -0.69 4.94 -6.32
C PRO A 448 -1.59 5.13 -5.08
N GLU A 449 -2.32 4.10 -4.63
CA GLU A 449 -3.17 4.10 -3.43
C GLU A 449 -4.12 5.31 -3.34
N TRP A 450 -4.77 5.67 -4.45
CA TRP A 450 -5.70 6.82 -4.53
C TRP A 450 -6.75 6.84 -3.40
N ILE A 451 -7.09 5.65 -2.92
CA ILE A 451 -7.73 5.43 -1.63
C ILE A 451 -7.12 4.17 -1.00
N ARG A 452 -6.62 4.30 0.23
CA ARG A 452 -6.21 3.19 1.09
C ARG A 452 -7.27 3.01 2.17
N MET A 453 -7.74 1.78 2.35
CA MET A 453 -8.69 1.43 3.42
C MET A 453 -8.07 0.40 4.34
N ILE A 454 -8.36 0.55 5.64
CA ILE A 454 -7.94 -0.35 6.71
C ILE A 454 -9.17 -0.77 7.50
N ALA A 455 -9.36 -2.07 7.63
CA ALA A 455 -10.34 -2.66 8.53
C ALA A 455 -9.72 -2.88 9.92
N SER A 456 -10.56 -2.91 10.97
CA SER A 456 -10.22 -3.65 12.19
C SER A 456 -9.73 -5.05 11.82
N ASP A 457 -8.73 -5.57 12.55
CA ASP A 457 -8.06 -6.88 12.36
C ASP A 457 -7.23 -7.12 11.09
N GLN A 458 -7.10 -6.13 10.20
CA GLN A 458 -6.29 -6.29 8.98
C GLN A 458 -4.77 -6.42 9.27
N PRO A 459 -4.09 -7.48 8.78
CA PRO A 459 -2.65 -7.65 8.94
C PRO A 459 -1.81 -6.86 7.91
N ASP A 460 -0.50 -6.76 8.16
CA ASP A 460 0.47 -6.14 7.24
C ASP A 460 0.51 -6.86 5.88
N ASP A 461 0.17 -6.12 4.83
CA ASP A 461 0.13 -6.56 3.43
C ASP A 461 1.45 -6.30 2.68
N ASN A 462 2.48 -5.79 3.36
CA ASN A 462 3.80 -5.46 2.84
C ASN A 462 3.73 -4.50 1.62
N ALA A 463 2.78 -3.56 1.67
CA ALA A 463 2.43 -2.69 0.56
C ALA A 463 3.67 -1.97 -0.02
N GLY A 464 3.93 -2.21 -1.32
CA GLY A 464 5.04 -1.62 -2.06
C GLY A 464 6.44 -2.20 -1.79
N LEU A 465 6.61 -3.10 -0.80
CA LEU A 465 7.94 -3.57 -0.36
C LEU A 465 8.76 -4.21 -1.50
N SER A 466 8.11 -4.95 -2.40
CA SER A 466 8.73 -5.62 -3.55
C SER A 466 9.15 -4.69 -4.70
N ALA A 467 8.84 -3.39 -4.65
CA ALA A 467 9.21 -2.42 -5.69
C ALA A 467 10.71 -2.06 -5.69
N MET A 468 11.44 -2.39 -4.62
CA MET A 468 12.89 -2.24 -4.50
C MET A 468 13.49 -3.44 -3.76
N VAL A 469 14.79 -3.68 -3.95
CA VAL A 469 15.52 -4.75 -3.25
C VAL A 469 16.23 -4.17 -2.04
N GLN A 470 16.06 -4.78 -0.86
CA GLN A 470 16.77 -4.37 0.35
C GLN A 470 18.27 -4.67 0.21
N LEU A 471 19.13 -3.75 0.67
CA LEU A 471 20.58 -3.98 0.74
C LEU A 471 20.94 -4.87 1.93
N VAL A 472 22.00 -5.67 1.81
CA VAL A 472 22.44 -6.58 2.88
C VAL A 472 23.45 -5.84 3.78
N PRO A 473 23.16 -5.61 5.07
CA PRO A 473 24.08 -4.93 5.99
C PRO A 473 25.33 -5.77 6.29
N SER A 474 26.40 -5.12 6.73
CA SER A 474 27.60 -5.79 7.25
C SER A 474 27.45 -6.14 8.73
N ASP A 475 27.86 -7.35 9.12
CA ASP A 475 27.96 -7.78 10.53
C ASP A 475 28.95 -6.93 11.36
N THR A 476 29.78 -6.12 10.70
CA THR A 476 30.88 -5.35 11.32
C THR A 476 30.74 -3.84 11.20
N SER A 477 29.72 -3.34 10.48
CA SER A 477 29.47 -1.90 10.31
C SER A 477 28.03 -1.58 9.97
N ASP A 478 27.51 -0.57 10.66
CA ASP A 478 26.22 0.11 10.47
C ASP A 478 26.11 0.94 9.16
N ARG A 479 27.22 1.10 8.42
CA ARG A 479 27.30 1.96 7.22
C ARG A 479 27.63 1.20 5.95
N HIS A 480 28.17 -0.01 6.05
CA HIS A 480 28.61 -0.81 4.91
C HIS A 480 27.54 -1.84 4.52
N PHE A 481 27.15 -1.84 3.24
CA PHE A 481 26.12 -2.71 2.71
C PHE A 481 26.55 -3.35 1.39
N LEU A 482 26.28 -4.65 1.23
CA LEU A 482 26.45 -5.35 -0.04
C LEU A 482 25.28 -5.07 -0.98
N ILE A 483 25.56 -4.80 -2.25
CA ILE A 483 24.55 -4.71 -3.30
C ILE A 483 24.26 -6.12 -3.85
N PRO A 484 23.02 -6.63 -3.76
CA PRO A 484 22.64 -7.86 -4.47
C PRO A 484 22.65 -7.63 -5.98
N LEU A 485 22.95 -8.68 -6.76
CA LEU A 485 22.85 -8.60 -8.22
C LEU A 485 21.39 -8.31 -8.64
N PRO A 486 21.17 -7.51 -9.71
CA PRO A 486 19.84 -7.29 -10.26
C PRO A 486 19.11 -8.61 -10.57
N PRO A 487 17.78 -8.68 -10.35
CA PRO A 487 16.99 -9.86 -10.68
C PRO A 487 17.20 -10.32 -12.13
N GLY A 488 17.49 -11.61 -12.30
CA GLY A 488 17.80 -12.22 -13.60
C GLY A 488 19.29 -12.25 -13.98
N LEU A 489 20.17 -11.51 -13.29
CA LEU A 489 21.61 -11.60 -13.47
C LEU A 489 22.25 -12.61 -12.51
N ASN A 490 23.37 -13.18 -12.94
CA ASN A 490 24.23 -14.08 -12.16
C ASN A 490 25.71 -13.61 -12.24
N PRO A 491 26.63 -14.13 -11.42
CA PRO A 491 28.02 -13.65 -11.37
C PRO A 491 28.83 -13.79 -12.68
N ASP A 492 28.36 -14.57 -13.64
CA ASP A 492 29.00 -14.78 -14.95
C ASP A 492 28.27 -14.05 -16.11
N SER A 493 27.21 -13.29 -15.81
CA SER A 493 26.43 -12.53 -16.80
C SER A 493 27.26 -11.43 -17.48
N PRO A 494 27.28 -11.33 -18.82
CA PRO A 494 28.10 -10.35 -19.55
C PRO A 494 27.69 -8.90 -19.31
N GLU A 495 26.44 -8.64 -18.90
CA GLU A 495 25.98 -7.32 -18.48
C GLU A 495 26.82 -6.72 -17.33
N LEU A 496 27.47 -7.57 -16.51
CA LEU A 496 28.33 -7.14 -15.40
C LEU A 496 29.65 -6.49 -15.86
N PHE A 497 30.01 -6.54 -17.15
CA PHE A 497 31.08 -5.70 -17.69
C PHE A 497 30.67 -4.23 -17.85
N GLY A 498 29.36 -3.97 -17.98
CA GLY A 498 28.80 -2.64 -18.20
C GLY A 498 28.64 -1.78 -16.94
N PHE A 499 28.00 -0.63 -17.14
CA PHE A 499 27.68 0.34 -16.11
C PHE A 499 26.18 0.35 -15.81
N PHE A 500 25.85 0.27 -14.54
CA PHE A 500 24.49 0.28 -14.03
C PHE A 500 24.10 1.68 -13.56
N THR A 501 22.82 2.01 -13.75
CA THR A 501 22.19 3.15 -13.10
C THR A 501 21.24 2.63 -12.03
N TYR A 502 21.45 3.06 -10.80
CA TYR A 502 20.66 2.68 -9.64
C TYR A 502 19.91 3.87 -9.05
N GLU A 503 18.78 3.57 -8.43
CA GLU A 503 18.10 4.45 -7.49
C GLU A 503 18.15 3.81 -6.10
N LEU A 504 18.61 4.58 -5.13
CA LEU A 504 18.77 4.22 -3.73
C LEU A 504 17.77 5.03 -2.90
N ARG A 505 17.13 4.39 -1.92
CA ARG A 505 16.19 5.03 -0.98
C ARG A 505 16.38 4.47 0.42
N VAL A 506 16.01 5.25 1.44
CA VAL A 506 15.62 4.70 2.74
C VAL A 506 14.13 4.34 2.67
N GLY A 507 13.72 3.24 3.28
CA GLY A 507 12.33 2.78 3.26
C GLY A 507 11.97 1.91 4.47
N HIS A 508 10.69 1.91 4.83
CA HIS A 508 10.13 1.14 5.93
C HIS A 508 10.27 -0.36 5.64
N ALA A 509 11.07 -1.07 6.44
CA ALA A 509 11.37 -2.49 6.25
C ALA A 509 10.68 -3.37 7.31
N ASN A 510 10.66 -2.93 8.57
CA ASN A 510 10.21 -3.73 9.72
C ASN A 510 8.89 -3.21 10.35
N ILE A 511 8.18 -2.33 9.64
CA ILE A 511 6.92 -1.70 10.09
C ILE A 511 5.88 -1.70 8.97
N TRP A 512 4.60 -1.85 9.34
CA TRP A 512 3.49 -1.79 8.41
C TRP A 512 3.31 -0.36 7.91
N SER A 513 3.52 -0.16 6.60
CA SER A 513 3.32 1.12 5.93
C SER A 513 2.45 0.95 4.69
N THR A 514 1.79 2.04 4.29
CA THR A 514 1.19 2.15 2.95
C THR A 514 2.29 2.12 1.87
N ALA A 515 1.94 1.77 0.64
CA ALA A 515 2.90 1.76 -0.47
C ALA A 515 3.48 3.14 -0.77
N GLN A 516 2.65 4.21 -0.68
CA GLN A 516 3.12 5.59 -0.82
C GLN A 516 3.93 6.08 0.40
N GLY A 517 3.68 5.52 1.58
CA GLY A 517 4.52 5.72 2.76
C GLY A 517 5.84 4.94 2.73
N ARG A 518 5.98 3.91 1.91
CA ARG A 518 7.06 2.91 2.01
C ARG A 518 8.47 3.47 1.81
N PHE A 519 8.69 4.39 0.86
CA PHE A 519 10.04 4.82 0.47
C PHE A 519 10.23 6.34 0.49
N GLY A 520 11.34 6.78 1.09
CA GLY A 520 11.79 8.16 1.16
C GLY A 520 12.29 8.73 -0.17
N ARG A 521 13.10 9.79 -0.09
CA ARG A 521 13.62 10.49 -1.28
C ARG A 521 14.71 9.68 -1.99
N ALA A 522 14.71 9.77 -3.32
CA ALA A 522 15.64 9.07 -4.20
C ALA A 522 17.04 9.71 -4.24
N LEU A 523 18.08 8.88 -4.13
CA LEU A 523 19.42 9.15 -4.65
C LEU A 523 19.61 8.34 -5.95
N LYS A 524 19.81 9.02 -7.08
CA LYS A 524 20.14 8.36 -8.36
C LYS A 524 21.65 8.36 -8.55
N THR A 525 22.24 7.18 -8.76
CA THR A 525 23.67 6.99 -9.01
C THR A 525 23.87 6.31 -10.37
N THR A 526 24.64 6.94 -11.25
CA THR A 526 25.01 6.44 -12.58
C THR A 526 26.45 5.93 -12.59
N GLY A 527 26.81 5.06 -13.53
CA GLY A 527 28.19 4.60 -13.69
C GLY A 527 28.64 3.54 -12.68
N VAL A 528 27.69 2.86 -12.01
CA VAL A 528 28.00 1.84 -11.00
C VAL A 528 28.44 0.55 -11.69
N GLN A 529 29.66 0.08 -11.44
CA GLN A 529 30.18 -1.16 -12.03
C GLN A 529 30.20 -2.28 -10.99
N HIS A 530 29.59 -3.42 -11.33
CA HIS A 530 29.68 -4.65 -10.53
C HIS A 530 31.02 -5.36 -10.80
N PRO A 531 31.45 -6.30 -9.94
CA PRO A 531 32.66 -7.08 -10.19
C PRO A 531 32.55 -7.86 -11.51
N ALA A 532 33.43 -7.58 -12.46
CA ALA A 532 33.40 -8.18 -13.80
C ALA A 532 33.44 -9.72 -13.77
N PRO A 533 32.72 -10.45 -14.66
CA PRO A 533 32.66 -11.91 -14.69
C PRO A 533 34.02 -12.60 -14.62
N THR A 534 34.10 -13.74 -13.94
CA THR A 534 35.38 -14.43 -13.69
C THR A 534 36.06 -14.82 -15.01
N LEU A 535 37.34 -14.51 -15.14
CA LEU A 535 38.14 -14.97 -16.27
C LEU A 535 38.52 -16.43 -16.02
N TYR A 536 38.30 -17.32 -16.99
CA TYR A 536 38.77 -18.70 -16.92
C TYR A 536 39.80 -18.93 -18.02
N CYS A 537 40.96 -19.48 -17.66
CA CYS A 537 41.96 -19.91 -18.62
C CYS A 537 42.07 -21.44 -18.64
N THR A 538 42.05 -22.01 -19.83
CA THR A 538 42.24 -23.44 -20.06
C THR A 538 43.65 -23.71 -20.54
N CYS A 539 44.34 -24.64 -19.90
CA CYS A 539 45.72 -25.00 -20.20
C CYS A 539 45.80 -26.46 -20.66
N THR A 540 46.44 -26.70 -21.81
CA THR A 540 46.64 -28.05 -22.35
C THR A 540 48.13 -28.26 -22.65
N ARG A 541 48.73 -29.32 -22.09
CA ARG A 541 50.16 -29.63 -22.23
C ARG A 541 50.33 -30.91 -23.05
N THR A 542 51.23 -30.86 -24.03
CA THR A 542 51.69 -32.01 -24.81
C THR A 542 53.20 -32.18 -24.61
N GLU A 543 53.77 -33.25 -25.17
CA GLU A 543 55.23 -33.44 -25.25
C GLU A 543 55.95 -32.28 -25.97
N THR A 544 55.25 -31.59 -26.87
CA THR A 544 55.81 -30.51 -27.68
C THR A 544 55.57 -29.12 -27.12
N LYS A 545 54.42 -28.83 -26.49
CA LYS A 545 54.06 -27.46 -26.08
C LYS A 545 53.02 -27.38 -24.97
N LEU A 546 52.98 -26.23 -24.28
CA LEU A 546 51.92 -25.82 -23.38
C LEU A 546 51.06 -24.75 -24.07
N THR A 547 49.82 -25.09 -24.40
CA THR A 547 48.85 -24.16 -25.01
C THR A 547 47.90 -23.60 -23.96
N VAL A 548 47.68 -22.29 -24.00
CA VAL A 548 46.79 -21.54 -23.10
C VAL A 548 45.75 -20.80 -23.92
N GLU A 549 44.48 -20.90 -23.52
CA GLU A 549 43.34 -20.25 -24.16
C GLU A 549 42.45 -19.58 -23.10
N ALA A 550 41.91 -18.40 -23.42
CA ALA A 550 41.01 -17.65 -22.54
C ALA A 550 39.99 -16.80 -23.34
N PRO A 551 38.76 -16.59 -22.83
CA PRO A 551 37.76 -15.75 -23.46
C PRO A 551 37.99 -14.26 -23.15
N TYR A 552 37.76 -13.42 -24.15
CA TYR A 552 37.69 -11.96 -23.97
C TYR A 552 36.40 -11.55 -23.24
N SER A 553 36.41 -10.35 -22.66
CA SER A 553 35.21 -9.69 -22.13
C SER A 553 34.22 -9.35 -23.25
N GLU A 554 32.93 -9.27 -22.91
CA GLU A 554 31.85 -8.98 -23.86
C GLU A 554 31.07 -7.74 -23.44
N ALA A 555 30.82 -6.82 -24.39
CA ALA A 555 29.91 -5.71 -24.20
C ALA A 555 28.52 -6.10 -24.69
N VAL A 556 27.51 -6.00 -23.82
CA VAL A 556 26.11 -6.31 -24.13
C VAL A 556 25.24 -5.08 -23.94
N PHE A 557 24.30 -4.87 -24.87
CA PHE A 557 23.27 -3.84 -24.79
C PHE A 557 21.94 -4.41 -25.29
N ASN A 558 20.88 -4.30 -24.49
CA ASN A 558 19.55 -4.85 -24.78
C ASN A 558 19.58 -6.33 -25.24
N GLY A 559 20.39 -7.15 -24.56
CA GLY A 559 20.57 -8.58 -24.85
C GLY A 559 21.36 -8.91 -26.12
N LYS A 560 21.98 -7.92 -26.78
CA LYS A 560 22.80 -8.12 -27.99
C LYS A 560 24.28 -7.89 -27.69
N ASN A 561 25.13 -8.77 -28.21
CA ASN A 561 26.58 -8.58 -28.19
C ASN A 561 26.95 -7.43 -29.16
N ILE A 562 27.58 -6.39 -28.61
CA ILE A 562 28.08 -5.20 -29.31
C ILE A 562 29.57 -4.96 -29.00
N THR A 563 30.28 -6.03 -28.62
CA THR A 563 31.73 -6.00 -28.40
C THR A 563 32.45 -5.57 -29.67
N ALA A 564 33.48 -4.74 -29.54
CA ALA A 564 34.34 -4.41 -30.67
C ALA A 564 34.93 -5.68 -31.33
N ASN A 565 35.00 -5.71 -32.67
CA ASN A 565 35.66 -6.77 -33.44
C ASN A 565 36.77 -6.14 -34.30
N PRO A 566 38.07 -6.43 -34.04
CA PRO A 566 38.58 -7.27 -32.96
C PRO A 566 38.35 -6.66 -31.55
N PRO A 567 38.41 -7.46 -30.47
CA PRO A 567 38.34 -6.97 -29.09
C PRO A 567 39.42 -5.92 -28.81
N ARG A 568 39.08 -4.92 -27.99
CA ARG A 568 39.99 -3.82 -27.61
C ARG A 568 40.83 -4.09 -26.37
N THR A 569 40.42 -5.06 -25.54
CA THR A 569 41.18 -5.53 -24.37
C THR A 569 42.34 -6.43 -24.82
N GLU A 570 43.30 -6.63 -23.92
CA GLU A 570 44.43 -7.53 -24.16
C GLU A 570 44.49 -8.58 -23.05
N ILE A 571 44.61 -9.86 -23.41
CA ILE A 571 44.84 -10.93 -22.43
C ILE A 571 46.31 -11.33 -22.47
N TRP A 572 46.93 -11.40 -21.31
CA TRP A 572 48.31 -11.84 -21.11
C TRP A 572 48.29 -13.07 -20.20
N ALA A 573 49.02 -14.12 -20.59
CA ALA A 573 49.27 -15.27 -19.73
C ALA A 573 50.62 -15.13 -19.04
N LEU A 574 50.67 -15.52 -17.78
CA LEU A 574 51.86 -15.60 -16.93
C LEU A 574 52.09 -17.08 -16.60
N LEU A 575 53.24 -17.62 -17.00
CA LEU A 575 53.65 -19.00 -16.72
C LEU A 575 54.49 -19.05 -15.44
N TYR A 576 54.04 -19.81 -14.46
CA TYR A 576 54.70 -20.00 -13.17
C TYR A 576 55.20 -21.43 -12.99
N ALA A 577 56.28 -21.59 -12.23
CA ALA A 577 56.71 -22.85 -11.63
C ALA A 577 56.50 -22.83 -10.11
N GLN A 578 56.04 -23.95 -9.54
CA GLN A 578 55.94 -24.12 -8.09
C GLN A 578 57.29 -24.51 -7.50
N VAL A 579 57.77 -23.72 -6.54
CA VAL A 579 59.05 -23.94 -5.85
C VAL A 579 58.80 -24.08 -4.36
N ARG A 580 59.25 -25.19 -3.76
CA ARG A 580 59.14 -25.41 -2.31
C ARG A 580 60.09 -24.48 -1.56
N GLN A 581 59.62 -23.83 -0.50
CA GLN A 581 60.47 -22.99 0.35
C GLN A 581 61.56 -23.83 1.04
N ALA A 582 62.72 -23.22 1.31
CA ALA A 582 63.88 -23.89 1.89
C ALA A 582 63.65 -24.43 3.31
N ASP A 583 62.67 -23.90 4.06
CA ASP A 583 62.25 -24.43 5.36
C ASP A 583 61.25 -25.60 5.24
N GLY A 584 60.85 -25.94 4.01
CA GLY A 584 59.96 -27.04 3.66
C GLY A 584 58.49 -26.81 3.98
N LYS A 585 58.07 -25.64 4.48
CA LYS A 585 56.72 -25.42 5.04
C LYS A 585 55.65 -25.00 4.03
N ASP A 586 56.06 -24.45 2.88
CA ASP A 586 55.16 -23.85 1.91
C ASP A 586 55.78 -23.90 0.50
N PHE A 587 54.99 -23.57 -0.51
CA PHE A 587 55.42 -23.37 -1.89
C PHE A 587 55.32 -21.90 -2.29
N ARG A 588 56.03 -21.51 -3.35
CA ARG A 588 55.99 -20.17 -3.97
C ARG A 588 55.94 -20.32 -5.48
N ASN A 589 55.21 -19.44 -6.13
CA ASN A 589 55.15 -19.37 -7.59
C ASN A 589 56.26 -18.45 -8.10
N VAL A 590 57.16 -18.99 -8.92
CA VAL A 590 58.23 -18.24 -9.60
C VAL A 590 57.81 -18.04 -11.06
N LEU A 591 57.78 -16.79 -11.52
CA LEU A 591 57.43 -16.46 -12.90
C LEU A 591 58.54 -16.94 -13.83
N LEU A 592 58.21 -17.81 -14.78
CA LEU A 592 59.12 -18.23 -15.86
C LEU A 592 59.08 -17.25 -17.02
N GLY A 593 57.89 -16.77 -17.38
CA GLY A 593 57.70 -15.82 -18.46
C GLY A 593 56.25 -15.41 -18.67
N GLU A 594 56.05 -14.42 -19.53
CA GLU A 594 54.73 -13.91 -19.91
C GLU A 594 54.56 -13.93 -21.44
N ARG A 595 53.31 -14.04 -21.90
CA ARG A 595 53.00 -13.97 -23.34
C ARG A 595 51.60 -13.43 -23.56
N ARG A 596 51.47 -12.46 -24.46
CA ARG A 596 50.17 -11.98 -24.96
C ARG A 596 49.46 -13.13 -25.69
N LEU A 597 48.14 -13.20 -25.53
CA LEU A 597 47.28 -14.12 -26.29
C LEU A 597 46.91 -13.49 -27.63
N ALA A 598 47.20 -14.20 -28.72
CA ALA A 598 46.78 -13.78 -30.05
C ALA A 598 45.25 -13.95 -30.18
N PHE A 599 44.55 -12.91 -30.65
CA PHE A 599 43.12 -13.00 -30.94
C PHE A 599 42.88 -14.05 -32.03
N ARG A 600 42.01 -15.02 -31.73
CA ARG A 600 41.55 -16.03 -32.68
C ARG A 600 40.21 -15.58 -33.27
N PRO A 601 40.12 -15.32 -34.59
CA PRO A 601 38.87 -14.95 -35.23
C PRO A 601 37.76 -15.97 -34.96
N ARG A 602 36.52 -15.46 -34.87
CA ARG A 602 35.32 -16.27 -34.68
C ARG A 602 35.17 -17.25 -35.85
N LEU A 603 34.71 -18.48 -35.55
CA LEU A 603 34.60 -19.57 -36.52
C LEU A 603 33.86 -19.11 -37.79
N SER A 604 34.59 -19.05 -38.92
CA SER A 604 34.02 -18.66 -40.21
C SER A 604 33.49 -19.88 -40.96
N GLY A 605 32.19 -19.92 -41.23
CA GLY A 605 31.56 -20.95 -42.06
C GLY A 605 31.48 -20.55 -43.54
N ARG A 606 31.20 -21.53 -44.40
CA ARG A 606 30.83 -21.31 -45.81
C ARG A 606 29.37 -21.69 -46.02
N LEU A 607 28.50 -20.70 -46.23
CA LEU A 607 27.11 -20.97 -46.62
C LEU A 607 27.05 -21.21 -48.13
N LYS A 608 26.59 -22.38 -48.57
CA LYS A 608 26.22 -22.61 -49.97
C LYS A 608 24.75 -22.22 -50.17
N LEU A 609 24.50 -21.05 -50.76
CA LEU A 609 23.17 -20.75 -51.30
C LEU A 609 22.90 -21.63 -52.53
N THR A 610 21.75 -22.30 -52.55
CA THR A 610 21.31 -23.11 -53.69
C THR A 610 20.95 -22.20 -54.87
N GLY A 611 21.59 -22.42 -56.02
CA GLY A 611 21.30 -21.72 -57.29
C GLY A 611 22.38 -20.77 -57.78
N ALA A 612 23.31 -20.31 -56.92
CA ALA A 612 24.46 -19.51 -57.34
C ALA A 612 25.70 -19.88 -56.51
N SER A 613 26.85 -20.07 -57.17
CA SER A 613 28.09 -20.51 -56.50
C SER A 613 28.81 -19.39 -55.74
N ILE A 614 28.08 -18.62 -54.95
CA ILE A 614 28.59 -17.54 -54.10
C ILE A 614 29.03 -18.14 -52.77
N THR A 615 30.34 -18.07 -52.49
CA THR A 615 30.91 -18.49 -51.21
C THR A 615 31.12 -17.25 -50.35
N ALA A 616 30.14 -16.90 -49.53
CA ALA A 616 30.30 -15.86 -48.52
C ALA A 616 30.87 -16.48 -47.22
N PRO A 617 31.94 -15.91 -46.64
CA PRO A 617 32.29 -16.21 -45.26
C PRO A 617 31.22 -15.62 -44.33
N PHE A 618 30.78 -16.39 -43.33
CA PHE A 618 30.00 -15.87 -42.21
C PHE A 618 30.74 -16.17 -40.91
N GLU A 619 30.93 -15.16 -40.06
CA GLU A 619 31.41 -15.37 -38.69
C GLU A 619 30.20 -15.57 -37.76
N ASN A 620 30.32 -16.47 -36.78
CA ASN A 620 29.36 -16.52 -35.69
C ASN A 620 29.61 -15.34 -34.72
N VAL A 621 28.94 -14.22 -34.96
CA VAL A 621 29.05 -12.98 -34.16
C VAL A 621 28.60 -13.18 -32.70
N ASP A 622 27.75 -14.19 -32.44
CA ASP A 622 27.27 -14.52 -31.10
C ASP A 622 28.24 -15.42 -30.31
N SER A 623 29.33 -15.91 -30.95
CA SER A 623 30.34 -16.72 -30.25
C SER A 623 31.34 -15.86 -29.49
N THR A 624 31.72 -16.24 -28.27
CA THR A 624 32.70 -15.49 -27.48
C THR A 624 34.06 -15.47 -28.14
N ALA A 625 34.63 -14.27 -28.29
CA ALA A 625 35.98 -14.07 -28.79
C ALA A 625 37.01 -14.71 -27.85
N ARG A 626 38.06 -15.34 -28.39
CA ARG A 626 39.09 -16.03 -27.59
C ARG A 626 40.49 -15.63 -27.99
N GLY A 627 41.38 -15.59 -26.99
CA GLY A 627 42.81 -15.48 -27.18
C GLY A 627 43.49 -16.84 -27.03
N ILE A 628 44.60 -17.07 -27.73
CA ILE A 628 45.41 -18.30 -27.63
C ILE A 628 46.92 -18.02 -27.63
N THR A 629 47.71 -18.81 -26.90
CA THR A 629 49.18 -18.72 -26.89
C THR A 629 49.88 -20.04 -26.49
N ALA A 630 51.18 -20.14 -26.78
CA ALA A 630 52.18 -21.17 -26.41
C ALA A 630 53.57 -20.57 -26.73
N TRP A 631 54.75 -20.88 -26.15
CA TRP A 631 55.27 -21.89 -25.21
C TRP A 631 55.49 -23.33 -25.73
N GLU A 632 56.62 -23.53 -26.40
CA GLU A 632 57.18 -24.85 -26.71
C GLU A 632 57.85 -25.48 -25.48
N GLN A 633 57.80 -26.80 -25.33
CA GLN A 633 58.33 -27.52 -24.16
C GLN A 633 59.86 -27.36 -24.01
N GLY A 634 60.60 -27.21 -25.12
CA GLY A 634 62.03 -26.90 -25.08
C GLY A 634 62.34 -25.50 -24.53
N GLU A 635 61.46 -24.53 -24.75
CA GLU A 635 61.55 -23.17 -24.18
C GLU A 635 61.35 -23.22 -22.66
N ILE A 636 60.32 -23.96 -22.20
CA ILE A 636 60.01 -24.16 -20.78
C ILE A 636 61.18 -24.80 -20.04
N LEU A 637 61.80 -25.83 -20.62
CA LEU A 637 62.98 -26.49 -20.05
C LEU A 637 64.20 -25.55 -19.98
N SER A 638 64.37 -24.61 -20.91
CA SER A 638 65.43 -23.60 -20.83
C SER A 638 65.18 -22.67 -19.64
N MET A 639 63.97 -22.09 -19.54
CA MET A 639 63.58 -21.19 -18.45
C MET A 639 63.71 -21.83 -17.06
N LEU A 640 63.34 -23.12 -16.92
CA LEU A 640 63.52 -23.87 -15.67
C LEU A 640 65.00 -24.01 -15.30
N ARG A 641 65.85 -24.45 -16.26
CA ARG A 641 67.29 -24.65 -16.03
C ARG A 641 68.06 -23.35 -15.77
N GLU A 642 67.68 -22.26 -16.43
CA GLU A 642 68.22 -20.91 -16.20
C GLU A 642 67.98 -20.42 -14.77
N LEU A 643 66.85 -20.82 -14.17
CA LEU A 643 66.51 -20.54 -12.77
C LEU A 643 66.99 -21.65 -11.79
N GLY A 644 67.68 -22.68 -12.27
CA GLY A 644 68.15 -23.81 -11.46
C GLY A 644 67.04 -24.72 -10.94
N LEU A 645 65.86 -24.71 -11.58
CA LEU A 645 64.70 -25.50 -11.21
C LEU A 645 64.69 -26.87 -11.93
N PRO A 646 64.05 -27.91 -11.36
CA PRO A 646 63.95 -29.22 -12.00
C PRO A 646 63.16 -29.18 -13.32
N ASP A 647 63.56 -30.01 -14.28
CA ASP A 647 62.88 -30.19 -15.58
C ASP A 647 61.42 -30.68 -15.44
N ASP A 648 61.11 -31.36 -14.32
CA ASP A 648 59.80 -31.93 -13.96
C ASP A 648 58.98 -31.05 -12.99
N ALA A 649 59.41 -29.80 -12.74
CA ALA A 649 58.70 -28.87 -11.87
C ALA A 649 57.21 -28.70 -12.28
N SER A 650 56.32 -28.71 -11.28
CA SER A 650 54.92 -28.35 -11.47
C SER A 650 54.80 -26.94 -12.03
N LEU A 651 53.92 -26.77 -13.01
CA LEU A 651 53.67 -25.50 -13.69
C LEU A 651 52.22 -25.07 -13.52
N SER A 652 52.00 -23.75 -13.55
CA SER A 652 50.66 -23.18 -13.54
C SER A 652 50.60 -21.90 -14.35
N VAL A 653 49.41 -21.52 -14.77
CA VAL A 653 49.19 -20.33 -15.60
C VAL A 653 48.16 -19.42 -14.95
N LEU A 654 48.43 -18.13 -15.01
CA LEU A 654 47.49 -17.08 -14.64
C LEU A 654 47.25 -16.21 -15.89
N CYS A 655 46.00 -16.06 -16.32
CA CYS A 655 45.64 -15.07 -17.34
C CYS A 655 45.16 -13.78 -16.67
N VAL A 656 45.52 -12.64 -17.26
CA VAL A 656 45.06 -11.31 -16.84
C VAL A 656 44.56 -10.57 -18.07
N GLU A 657 43.32 -10.07 -18.02
CA GLU A 657 42.73 -9.23 -19.06
C GLU A 657 42.90 -7.76 -18.66
N MET A 658 43.50 -6.97 -19.56
CA MET A 658 43.83 -5.56 -19.40
C MET A 658 42.84 -4.69 -20.18
N LEU A 659 42.43 -3.56 -19.61
CA LEU A 659 41.66 -2.55 -20.32
C LEU A 659 42.47 -1.92 -21.46
N PRO A 660 41.82 -1.45 -22.55
CA PRO A 660 42.50 -0.86 -23.71
C PRO A 660 43.41 0.30 -23.31
N THR A 661 44.62 0.32 -23.84
CA THR A 661 45.54 1.46 -23.69
C THR A 661 45.21 2.56 -24.71
N GLN A 662 45.61 3.81 -24.44
CA GLN A 662 45.43 4.92 -25.39
C GLN A 662 46.06 4.64 -26.76
N ARG A 663 47.11 3.80 -26.83
CA ARG A 663 47.74 3.39 -28.09
C ARG A 663 46.86 2.48 -28.95
N VAL A 664 46.12 1.54 -28.33
CA VAL A 664 45.15 0.67 -29.02
C VAL A 664 43.95 1.48 -29.54
N GLN A 665 43.52 2.50 -28.78
CA GLN A 665 42.47 3.43 -29.22
C GLN A 665 42.91 4.30 -30.40
N ALA A 666 44.17 4.75 -30.43
CA ALA A 666 44.71 5.52 -31.57
C ALA A 666 44.77 4.67 -32.86
N ALA A 667 45.17 3.41 -32.78
CA ALA A 667 45.23 2.49 -33.92
C ALA A 667 43.85 2.11 -34.48
N SER A 668 42.80 2.15 -33.65
CA SER A 668 41.42 1.86 -34.08
C SER A 668 40.65 3.09 -34.58
N ALA A 669 41.18 4.30 -34.41
CA ALA A 669 40.63 5.54 -34.99
C ALA A 669 41.11 5.82 -36.43
N SER A 670 42.21 5.20 -36.89
CA SER A 670 42.73 5.41 -38.24
C SER A 670 42.00 4.57 -39.29
N THR A 671 41.11 5.20 -40.07
CA THR A 671 40.39 4.59 -41.21
C THR A 671 41.29 4.31 -42.44
N ALA A 672 42.60 4.14 -42.23
CA ALA A 672 43.60 4.03 -43.29
C ALA A 672 44.10 2.57 -43.43
N LEU A 673 44.28 2.15 -44.69
CA LEU A 673 44.69 0.81 -45.12
C LEU A 673 46.16 0.48 -44.79
N LEU A 674 46.53 0.54 -43.51
CA LEU A 674 47.83 0.06 -43.02
C LEU A 674 47.69 -1.38 -42.50
N PRO A 675 48.57 -2.32 -42.89
CA PRO A 675 48.52 -3.68 -42.35
C PRO A 675 48.81 -3.65 -40.85
N THR A 676 47.98 -4.34 -40.07
CA THR A 676 48.00 -4.40 -38.59
C THR A 676 49.22 -5.14 -38.01
N SER A 677 50.26 -5.41 -38.80
CA SER A 677 51.35 -6.32 -38.48
C SER A 677 52.62 -5.67 -37.92
N GLN A 678 52.63 -4.37 -37.58
CA GLN A 678 53.83 -3.66 -37.11
C GLN A 678 53.61 -2.65 -35.96
N VAL A 679 52.64 -2.90 -35.08
CA VAL A 679 52.60 -2.26 -33.75
C VAL A 679 52.48 -3.32 -32.64
N GLU A 680 53.29 -4.37 -32.74
CA GLU A 680 53.70 -5.11 -31.55
C GLU A 680 54.66 -4.21 -30.77
N SER A 681 54.14 -3.52 -29.75
CA SER A 681 55.00 -2.83 -28.79
C SER A 681 55.54 -3.83 -27.78
N ASP A 682 56.85 -3.84 -27.56
CA ASP A 682 57.55 -4.59 -26.49
C ASP A 682 57.12 -4.23 -25.05
N ALA A 683 56.13 -3.35 -24.87
CA ALA A 683 55.59 -2.97 -23.57
C ALA A 683 54.90 -4.17 -22.91
N ARG A 684 55.42 -4.60 -21.75
CA ARG A 684 54.93 -5.74 -20.98
C ARG A 684 54.17 -5.24 -19.75
N PRO A 685 52.83 -5.18 -19.78
CA PRO A 685 52.04 -4.46 -18.78
C PRO A 685 51.96 -5.14 -17.41
N LEU A 686 52.53 -6.34 -17.26
CA LEU A 686 52.54 -7.13 -16.03
C LEU A 686 53.95 -7.35 -15.46
N SER A 687 54.99 -6.91 -16.16
CA SER A 687 56.37 -6.88 -15.68
C SER A 687 56.91 -5.44 -15.71
N ASP A 688 57.40 -4.98 -16.85
CA ASP A 688 58.09 -3.69 -17.02
C ASP A 688 57.19 -2.48 -16.70
N ASP A 689 55.91 -2.55 -17.10
CA ASP A 689 54.92 -1.46 -16.93
C ASP A 689 53.86 -1.77 -15.86
N LEU A 690 54.17 -2.63 -14.88
CA LEU A 690 53.20 -3.05 -13.84
C LEU A 690 52.66 -1.84 -13.04
N GLY A 691 51.34 -1.69 -13.03
CA GLY A 691 50.64 -0.59 -12.36
C GLY A 691 50.37 0.64 -13.23
N HIS A 692 50.98 0.74 -14.42
CA HIS A 692 50.65 1.77 -15.41
C HIS A 692 49.37 1.46 -16.22
N HIS A 693 48.90 0.22 -16.16
CA HIS A 693 47.73 -0.28 -16.89
C HIS A 693 46.65 -0.81 -15.95
N ARG A 694 45.38 -0.59 -16.30
CA ARG A 694 44.23 -1.09 -15.52
C ARG A 694 43.93 -2.54 -15.87
N ILE A 695 43.99 -3.42 -14.87
CA ILE A 695 43.48 -4.79 -14.94
C ILE A 695 41.95 -4.72 -14.96
N LEU A 696 41.31 -5.39 -15.93
CA LEU A 696 39.86 -5.61 -15.94
C LEU A 696 39.49 -6.78 -15.03
N ARG A 697 40.22 -7.90 -15.16
CA ARG A 697 40.04 -9.12 -14.37
C ARG A 697 41.24 -10.05 -14.50
N SER A 698 41.44 -10.92 -13.51
CA SER A 698 42.39 -12.03 -13.55
C SER A 698 41.65 -13.36 -13.47
N SER A 699 42.26 -14.42 -14.00
CA SER A 699 41.80 -15.78 -13.75
C SER A 699 42.20 -16.26 -12.35
N PRO A 700 41.70 -17.42 -11.90
CA PRO A 700 42.41 -18.21 -10.91
C PRO A 700 43.73 -18.70 -11.50
N LEU A 701 44.67 -19.10 -10.64
CA LEU A 701 45.83 -19.88 -11.04
C LEU A 701 45.37 -21.28 -11.47
N THR A 702 45.56 -21.62 -12.73
CA THR A 702 45.19 -22.93 -13.30
C THR A 702 46.44 -23.80 -13.40
N PRO A 703 46.44 -25.03 -12.85
CA PRO A 703 47.57 -25.93 -12.97
C PRO A 703 47.71 -26.41 -14.42
N ALA A 704 48.93 -26.42 -14.94
CA ALA A 704 49.19 -27.05 -16.23
C ALA A 704 49.22 -28.57 -16.04
N PRO A 705 48.47 -29.35 -16.85
CA PRO A 705 48.44 -30.79 -16.69
C PRO A 705 49.83 -31.40 -16.91
N ALA A 706 50.11 -32.51 -16.21
CA ALA A 706 51.27 -33.34 -16.50
C ALA A 706 51.21 -33.84 -17.96
N ILE A 707 52.37 -34.09 -18.56
CA ILE A 707 52.44 -34.69 -19.89
C ILE A 707 51.98 -36.14 -19.75
N CYS A 708 50.78 -36.45 -20.24
CA CYS A 708 50.28 -37.81 -20.30
C CYS A 708 51.16 -38.63 -21.26
N CYS A 709 52.12 -39.38 -20.72
CA CYS A 709 52.88 -40.34 -21.50
C CYS A 709 51.98 -41.58 -21.75
N PRO A 710 51.65 -41.93 -23.00
CA PRO A 710 50.78 -43.06 -23.29
C PRO A 710 51.44 -44.44 -23.04
N ASN A 711 52.72 -44.46 -22.65
CA ASN A 711 53.55 -45.66 -22.44
C ASN A 711 54.33 -45.66 -21.10
N CYS A 712 53.91 -44.88 -20.10
CA CYS A 712 54.51 -44.90 -18.74
C CYS A 712 53.78 -45.86 -17.80
#